data_AF-A0A7V2XG64-F1
#
_entry.id   AF-A0A7V2XG64-F1
#
_cell.length_a   1.000
_cell.length_b   1.000
_cell.length_c   1.000
_cell.angle_alpha   90.00
_cell.angle_beta   90.00
_cell.angle_gamma   90.00
#
_symmetry.space_group_name_H-M   'P 1'
#
loop_
_entity.id
_entity.type
_entity.pdbx_description
1 polymer ?
#
loop_
_entity_poly.entity_id
_entity_poly.type
_entity_poly.pdbx_seq_one_letter_code
_entity_poly.pdbx_strand_id
1 'polypeptide(L)'
;MPAAKSPAGSPGRRPRASSSSLLSVPWVWPPALPSEVSALAAVRQAPHSMTSGRAGRSWSPRGWREAGREEQRSPGRSRDATGKLDPGQVLPTIGPEAGGAWHLAVRPIRRTAMWRSVALVVSICVWATASRADVTALQNGVLPTADYAGCKDTWISDEPYERGSDYGKRLTLRCGGGKRAILIQFDLAPIPKDHVVHKAILHLADVEYPRKQGGKWPVSLLAYRLTRDWSDNANWLEHTRTNYKEPDAGDWKAPGGEIDLETDFGQPDKGLVASDTLVAGRQGHAHRLDVTRVVQAWAGGTLPNHGLALVAPPKSHGAHVASSEWYVPSYRPLLLVSHGPKGSAPSELPPADDAPQEVELHPIAQTPDAGKAQGDYALVRVGQNANCALRGASTDTYVKEAVARFPGTWGWMTQCRVGGVAGDFSRALLYFDLREIPKDAAIQSAKLHLSLVPQTSRQATEYRYGAFLLKLPEVPGWKAEEATSLERKAGTPWDDGGILAPSRGAPVALGKASTRREKDRTIPDAMEFDLTGAVRAWVQGRAPNCGIVLDNRIEGGAYDFHSSRSFDPALRPYLEISLSPAVTKKPEPIEAKPALPPGDYWVEPMREAHKRFKGKPGTLAQYGDSITVTMAFLANYSWAGKIQPRNCPPDVQKEMDAVAAYSDLKLWRTWKGGEWGNTGMMKSDWLLNNIDHWQQKMQPEAAVILFGTNDLGSICPPEYTENMAASLRRMLADGTVPMLTTVPPASGRPIAREYWLAGLSIAHGLKVPVIDYYAEIMRRRPDDWDGRLEKFGKPRDVYQVPTLISGDGTHPSNPKQFVTDFSDEALSSNGYTLRDYMTLRTYYQVITKIFRPAQRQDR
;
A
#
# COMPACT_ATOMS: atom_id res chain seq x y z
N MET A 1 -23.99 -56.25 6.14
CA MET A 1 -25.16 -57.15 5.89
C MET A 1 -25.76 -57.53 7.24
N PRO A 2 -27.04 -57.95 7.34
CA PRO A 2 -28.08 -58.11 6.30
C PRO A 2 -29.07 -56.90 6.23
N ALA A 3 -29.67 -56.57 5.07
CA ALA A 3 -31.03 -56.89 4.58
C ALA A 3 -32.19 -56.13 5.32
N ALA A 4 -33.29 -55.66 4.71
CA ALA A 4 -33.83 -55.60 3.33
C ALA A 4 -34.80 -54.37 3.21
N LYS A 5 -35.63 -54.06 2.19
CA LYS A 5 -36.02 -54.67 0.88
C LYS A 5 -36.54 -53.54 -0.08
N SER A 6 -37.32 -53.86 -1.12
CA SER A 6 -38.03 -52.90 -2.04
C SER A 6 -39.51 -53.30 -2.21
N PRO A 7 -40.41 -52.44 -2.76
CA PRO A 7 -40.70 -52.34 -4.23
C PRO A 7 -40.97 -50.88 -4.73
N ALA A 8 -40.63 -50.42 -5.94
CA ALA A 8 -41.02 -50.74 -7.33
C ALA A 8 -42.16 -49.84 -7.91
N GLY A 9 -42.01 -49.35 -9.16
CA GLY A 9 -42.99 -48.52 -9.90
C GLY A 9 -42.39 -47.85 -11.15
N SER A 10 -43.08 -47.87 -12.30
CA SER A 10 -42.60 -47.44 -13.64
C SER A 10 -43.78 -47.22 -14.61
N PRO A 11 -43.63 -46.82 -15.90
CA PRO A 11 -42.74 -45.83 -16.53
C PRO A 11 -43.53 -44.78 -17.39
N GLY A 12 -42.88 -43.73 -17.94
CA GLY A 12 -43.54 -42.68 -18.77
C GLY A 12 -42.68 -42.10 -19.91
N ARG A 13 -43.24 -42.04 -21.13
CA ARG A 13 -42.58 -41.84 -22.44
C ARG A 13 -41.87 -40.47 -22.70
N ARG A 14 -40.84 -40.52 -23.57
CA ARG A 14 -40.23 -39.43 -24.39
C ARG A 14 -41.20 -39.01 -25.56
N PRO A 15 -40.86 -38.22 -26.63
CA PRO A 15 -39.59 -37.53 -27.01
C PRO A 15 -39.65 -36.16 -27.78
N ARG A 16 -38.47 -35.51 -27.97
CA ARG A 16 -38.02 -34.67 -29.14
C ARG A 16 -38.79 -33.36 -29.47
N ALA A 17 -38.29 -32.40 -30.28
CA ALA A 17 -36.92 -31.91 -30.61
C ALA A 17 -37.00 -30.67 -31.55
N SER A 18 -35.88 -29.94 -31.76
CA SER A 18 -35.57 -29.05 -32.92
C SER A 18 -36.46 -27.80 -33.14
N SER A 19 -36.02 -26.70 -33.79
CA SER A 19 -34.69 -26.16 -34.17
C SER A 19 -34.87 -24.72 -34.72
N SER A 20 -33.76 -23.99 -34.97
CA SER A 20 -33.63 -22.86 -35.96
C SER A 20 -34.47 -21.57 -35.77
N SER A 21 -34.19 -20.43 -36.42
CA SER A 21 -32.97 -19.58 -36.48
C SER A 21 -33.18 -18.40 -37.46
N LEU A 22 -32.46 -17.27 -37.27
CA LEU A 22 -32.15 -16.17 -38.23
C LEU A 22 -33.08 -14.92 -38.38
N LEU A 23 -32.45 -13.75 -38.12
CA LEU A 23 -32.40 -12.49 -38.92
C LEU A 23 -33.55 -11.44 -38.98
N SER A 24 -33.10 -10.17 -39.04
CA SER A 24 -33.70 -8.95 -39.65
C SER A 24 -34.23 -7.83 -38.71
N VAL A 25 -34.20 -6.59 -39.21
CA VAL A 25 -34.25 -5.28 -38.48
C VAL A 25 -34.96 -4.23 -39.36
N PRO A 26 -35.88 -3.36 -38.85
CA PRO A 26 -35.55 -1.91 -38.76
C PRO A 26 -36.23 -1.03 -37.67
N TRP A 27 -35.61 0.14 -37.49
CA TRP A 27 -35.86 1.32 -36.64
C TRP A 27 -37.26 1.97 -36.57
N VAL A 28 -37.65 2.50 -35.38
CA VAL A 28 -38.43 3.75 -35.15
C VAL A 28 -38.06 4.38 -33.77
N TRP A 29 -38.24 5.70 -33.58
CA TRP A 29 -38.06 6.54 -32.36
C TRP A 29 -39.02 7.76 -32.43
N PRO A 30 -39.30 8.56 -31.37
CA PRO A 30 -39.56 8.30 -29.93
C PRO A 30 -41.00 8.81 -29.55
N PRO A 31 -41.37 9.12 -28.27
CA PRO A 31 -41.07 10.46 -27.69
C PRO A 31 -40.98 10.63 -26.14
N ALA A 32 -40.26 11.70 -25.74
CA ALA A 32 -40.55 12.68 -24.66
C ALA A 32 -40.54 12.33 -23.15
N LEU A 33 -40.14 13.36 -22.37
CA LEU A 33 -40.28 13.53 -20.91
C LEU A 33 -41.65 14.18 -20.57
N PRO A 34 -41.99 14.33 -19.27
CA PRO A 34 -41.80 15.67 -18.69
C PRO A 34 -41.16 15.69 -17.30
N SER A 35 -40.72 16.88 -16.89
CA SER A 35 -40.21 17.27 -15.58
C SER A 35 -41.26 18.06 -14.79
N GLU A 36 -41.20 18.08 -13.46
CA GLU A 36 -41.65 19.28 -12.70
C GLU A 36 -41.04 19.40 -11.29
N VAL A 37 -40.95 20.64 -10.78
CA VAL A 37 -40.42 20.99 -9.44
C VAL A 37 -41.12 22.24 -8.91
N SER A 38 -41.89 22.12 -7.81
CA SER A 38 -42.22 23.14 -6.79
C SER A 38 -43.16 22.48 -5.74
N ALA A 39 -42.98 22.53 -4.43
CA ALA A 39 -42.68 23.60 -3.45
C ALA A 39 -43.97 24.19 -2.81
N LEU A 40 -43.86 24.70 -1.55
CA LEU A 40 -44.94 25.07 -0.60
C LEU A 40 -45.60 23.88 0.13
N ALA A 41 -46.04 23.96 1.39
CA ALA A 41 -45.78 24.94 2.46
C ALA A 41 -45.95 24.30 3.86
N ALA A 42 -45.55 25.01 4.92
CA ALA A 42 -45.55 24.52 6.30
C ALA A 42 -46.93 24.56 7.01
N VAL A 43 -47.11 23.71 8.03
CA VAL A 43 -47.97 23.97 9.20
C VAL A 43 -47.32 23.38 10.47
N ARG A 44 -47.64 23.97 11.63
CA ARG A 44 -47.06 23.65 12.95
C ARG A 44 -47.83 22.53 13.66
N GLN A 45 -47.16 21.84 14.59
CA GLN A 45 -47.69 21.67 15.95
C GLN A 45 -46.54 21.63 16.99
N ALA A 46 -46.89 21.73 18.27
CA ALA A 46 -46.01 22.20 19.36
C ALA A 46 -45.81 21.15 20.47
N PRO A 47 -44.82 21.32 21.39
CA PRO A 47 -44.34 20.23 22.24
C PRO A 47 -45.03 20.12 23.62
N HIS A 48 -44.67 19.08 24.37
CA HIS A 48 -44.86 19.01 25.82
C HIS A 48 -43.52 19.00 26.56
N SER A 49 -43.56 19.48 27.80
CA SER A 49 -42.40 19.88 28.60
C SER A 49 -42.25 19.04 29.87
N MET A 50 -41.03 18.97 30.39
CA MET A 50 -40.78 18.80 31.82
C MET A 50 -39.75 19.83 32.27
N THR A 51 -39.95 20.41 33.45
CA THR A 51 -39.15 21.53 33.96
C THR A 51 -38.87 21.44 35.46
N SER A 52 -37.59 21.32 35.82
CA SER A 52 -37.03 21.69 37.13
C SER A 52 -35.50 21.87 36.98
N GLY A 53 -34.82 22.76 37.71
CA GLY A 53 -35.36 23.83 38.55
C GLY A 53 -34.30 24.75 39.17
N ARG A 54 -34.27 26.02 38.73
CA ARG A 54 -33.63 27.22 39.34
C ARG A 54 -32.08 27.34 39.40
N ALA A 55 -31.67 28.62 39.47
CA ALA A 55 -30.37 29.19 39.86
C ALA A 55 -29.13 28.87 38.99
N GLY A 56 -28.44 29.83 38.36
CA GLY A 56 -28.80 31.22 38.06
C GLY A 56 -27.67 32.25 38.28
N ARG A 57 -27.11 32.77 37.18
CA ARG A 57 -26.59 34.15 37.08
C ARG A 57 -26.33 34.58 35.63
N SER A 58 -26.66 35.84 35.35
CA SER A 58 -26.20 36.66 34.22
C SER A 58 -24.69 36.95 34.32
N TRP A 59 -23.97 37.45 33.30
CA TRP A 59 -24.40 38.13 32.05
C TRP A 59 -23.40 37.93 30.88
N SER A 60 -23.66 38.56 29.73
CA SER A 60 -22.91 38.43 28.47
C SER A 60 -21.74 39.43 28.30
N PRO A 61 -20.76 39.16 27.40
CA PRO A 61 -19.53 39.95 27.28
C PRO A 61 -19.58 41.11 26.27
N ARG A 62 -18.85 42.19 26.59
CA ARG A 62 -18.26 43.23 25.72
C ARG A 62 -17.00 43.77 26.45
N GLY A 63 -15.98 44.37 25.83
CA GLY A 63 -15.69 44.55 24.40
C GLY A 63 -14.76 45.74 24.12
N TRP A 64 -13.49 45.45 23.80
CA TRP A 64 -12.50 46.30 23.09
C TRP A 64 -11.90 47.58 23.76
N ARG A 65 -10.55 47.62 23.73
CA ARG A 65 -9.59 48.76 23.61
C ARG A 65 -9.74 50.03 24.49
N GLU A 66 -8.68 50.33 25.25
CA GLU A 66 -7.75 51.49 25.10
C GLU A 66 -6.75 51.55 26.30
N ALA A 67 -5.87 52.55 26.47
CA ALA A 67 -4.62 52.78 25.72
C ALA A 67 -3.73 53.86 26.42
N GLY A 68 -2.57 53.48 26.98
CA GLY A 68 -1.58 54.40 27.57
C GLY A 68 -1.89 54.91 29.00
N ARG A 69 -1.03 55.70 29.67
CA ARG A 69 0.42 56.02 29.48
C ARG A 69 0.95 56.79 30.72
N GLU A 70 2.09 56.40 31.28
CA GLU A 70 3.15 57.23 31.95
C GLU A 70 4.29 56.25 32.39
N GLU A 71 5.57 56.43 32.06
CA GLU A 71 6.63 57.35 32.58
C GLU A 71 7.11 57.00 34.02
N GLN A 72 8.41 56.96 34.39
CA GLN A 72 9.60 57.67 33.88
C GLN A 72 10.95 56.90 33.88
N ARG A 73 11.95 57.50 33.16
CA ARG A 73 13.43 57.48 33.32
C ARG A 73 14.27 56.27 32.83
N SER A 74 15.12 56.59 31.83
CA SER A 74 16.37 55.89 31.43
C SER A 74 17.60 56.62 32.04
N PRO A 75 18.88 56.23 31.78
CA PRO A 75 19.59 56.32 30.48
C PRO A 75 20.08 54.93 29.95
N GLY A 76 20.67 54.73 28.76
CA GLY A 76 21.19 55.60 27.69
C GLY A 76 22.74 55.72 27.72
N ARG A 77 23.54 55.56 26.64
CA ARG A 77 23.36 55.24 25.19
C ARG A 77 24.28 54.02 24.84
N SER A 78 24.79 53.65 23.65
CA SER A 78 24.94 54.18 22.26
C SER A 78 25.09 52.95 21.30
N ARG A 79 24.92 52.98 19.95
CA ARG A 79 25.49 53.76 18.81
C ARG A 79 27.00 53.52 18.53
N ASP A 80 27.47 53.28 17.30
CA ASP A 80 26.78 53.10 16.00
C ASP A 80 27.64 52.37 14.93
N ALA A 81 26.95 51.67 14.01
CA ALA A 81 27.16 51.57 12.54
C ALA A 81 28.41 50.93 11.83
N THR A 82 28.08 50.19 10.76
CA THR A 82 28.78 50.04 9.45
C THR A 82 30.17 49.38 9.32
N GLY A 83 30.37 48.67 8.20
CA GLY A 83 31.68 48.18 7.71
C GLY A 83 31.55 46.95 6.79
N LYS A 84 32.35 46.86 5.71
CA LYS A 84 32.29 45.76 4.72
C LYS A 84 33.67 45.53 4.08
N LEU A 85 33.99 44.26 3.80
CA LEU A 85 35.05 43.73 2.91
C LEU A 85 36.50 43.53 3.41
N ASP A 86 37.11 42.52 2.77
CA ASP A 86 38.45 41.89 2.80
C ASP A 86 39.59 42.81 2.27
N PRO A 87 40.91 42.42 2.19
CA PRO A 87 41.48 41.05 2.17
C PRO A 87 42.81 40.73 2.92
N GLY A 88 42.96 39.45 3.33
CA GLY A 88 44.01 38.54 2.79
C GLY A 88 45.44 38.46 3.39
N GLN A 89 46.03 37.25 3.20
CA GLN A 89 47.42 36.74 3.42
C GLN A 89 47.67 35.87 4.67
N VAL A 90 48.49 34.80 4.67
CA VAL A 90 48.99 33.85 3.63
C VAL A 90 49.52 32.57 4.37
N LEU A 91 49.77 31.47 3.65
CA LEU A 91 50.24 30.17 4.19
C LEU A 91 51.72 30.19 4.69
N PRO A 92 52.20 29.10 5.31
CA PRO A 92 52.98 28.15 4.50
C PRO A 92 52.56 26.67 4.61
N THR A 93 52.96 25.89 3.59
CA THR A 93 52.75 24.44 3.44
C THR A 93 54.02 23.64 3.77
N ILE A 94 53.92 22.30 3.80
CA ILE A 94 54.80 21.31 3.11
C ILE A 94 54.26 19.88 3.39
N GLY A 95 54.40 18.96 2.41
CA GLY A 95 54.13 17.50 2.52
C GLY A 95 55.40 16.68 2.25
N PRO A 96 55.39 15.51 1.56
CA PRO A 96 54.25 14.71 1.08
C PRO A 96 54.42 13.15 1.24
N GLU A 97 53.47 12.35 0.71
CA GLU A 97 53.67 10.99 0.12
C GLU A 97 54.21 9.80 0.98
N ALA A 98 54.07 8.50 0.62
CA ALA A 98 53.19 7.77 -0.32
C ALA A 98 53.17 6.23 -0.01
N GLY A 99 52.15 5.52 -0.53
CA GLY A 99 52.15 4.05 -0.74
C GLY A 99 51.87 3.15 0.48
N GLY A 100 51.50 1.87 0.31
CA GLY A 100 51.09 1.20 -0.94
C GLY A 100 51.06 -0.34 -0.87
N ALA A 101 49.96 -0.94 -1.38
CA ALA A 101 49.77 -2.35 -1.75
C ALA A 101 49.72 -3.45 -0.65
N TRP A 102 48.98 -4.52 -1.00
CA TRP A 102 48.72 -5.74 -0.23
C TRP A 102 49.71 -6.86 -0.64
N HIS A 103 49.84 -7.94 0.16
CA HIS A 103 49.67 -9.30 -0.37
C HIS A 103 49.45 -10.39 0.72
N LEU A 104 49.38 -11.65 0.28
CA LEU A 104 48.67 -12.76 0.93
C LEU A 104 49.51 -13.65 1.87
N ALA A 105 48.94 -13.90 3.06
CA ALA A 105 48.60 -15.24 3.59
C ALA A 105 49.66 -16.17 4.22
N VAL A 106 49.09 -17.26 4.78
CA VAL A 106 49.66 -18.50 5.34
C VAL A 106 50.16 -18.43 6.81
N ARG A 107 49.76 -19.46 7.58
CA ARG A 107 50.08 -19.76 9.01
C ARG A 107 51.39 -20.62 9.06
N PRO A 108 51.86 -21.30 10.15
CA PRO A 108 51.24 -21.56 11.47
C PRO A 108 52.14 -21.77 12.74
N ILE A 109 51.47 -22.02 13.89
CA ILE A 109 51.78 -23.05 14.93
C ILE A 109 52.89 -22.84 16.01
N ARG A 110 52.45 -22.83 17.30
CA ARG A 110 53.01 -23.44 18.55
C ARG A 110 54.44 -23.04 19.04
N ARG A 111 54.86 -23.17 20.32
CA ARG A 111 54.29 -23.27 21.71
C ARG A 111 55.44 -23.09 22.74
N THR A 112 55.14 -23.09 24.06
CA THR A 112 56.06 -23.22 25.26
C THR A 112 57.07 -22.08 25.48
N ALA A 113 57.26 -21.44 26.66
CA ALA A 113 57.42 -21.86 28.08
C ALA A 113 58.90 -22.27 28.42
N MET A 114 59.51 -22.02 29.61
CA MET A 114 59.01 -21.57 30.92
C MET A 114 60.10 -20.99 31.88
N TRP A 115 59.80 -19.88 32.59
CA TRP A 115 60.20 -19.47 33.98
C TRP A 115 61.66 -19.24 34.48
N ARG A 116 61.79 -18.18 35.31
CA ARG A 116 62.45 -18.07 36.65
C ARG A 116 62.37 -16.59 37.16
N SER A 117 62.48 -16.18 38.45
CA SER A 117 62.13 -16.77 39.77
C SER A 117 62.36 -15.73 40.93
N VAL A 118 61.93 -16.06 42.17
CA VAL A 118 62.26 -15.47 43.51
C VAL A 118 61.43 -14.22 43.92
N ALA A 119 60.36 -14.32 44.74
CA ALA A 119 60.26 -14.44 46.23
C ALA A 119 60.52 -13.11 47.01
N LEU A 120 59.93 -12.78 48.18
CA LEU A 120 59.16 -13.57 49.16
C LEU A 120 58.21 -12.71 50.09
N VAL A 121 57.01 -13.25 50.41
CA VAL A 121 56.15 -13.04 51.62
C VAL A 121 55.46 -11.68 51.95
N VAL A 122 54.12 -11.71 51.76
CA VAL A 122 53.02 -11.35 52.69
C VAL A 122 52.91 -9.96 53.36
N SER A 123 51.84 -9.27 52.98
CA SER A 123 50.79 -8.86 53.93
C SER A 123 49.46 -9.51 53.52
N ILE A 124 48.78 -10.22 54.43
CA ILE A 124 47.48 -10.83 54.14
C ILE A 124 46.38 -9.80 54.38
N CYS A 125 45.85 -9.24 53.31
CA CYS A 125 44.50 -8.72 53.28
C CYS A 125 43.65 -9.68 52.44
N VAL A 126 42.92 -10.60 53.10
CA VAL A 126 41.84 -11.33 52.43
C VAL A 126 40.69 -10.34 52.21
N TRP A 127 40.82 -9.53 51.16
CA TRP A 127 39.64 -9.01 50.48
C TRP A 127 38.96 -10.21 49.85
N ALA A 128 38.00 -10.78 50.59
CA ALA A 128 37.08 -11.76 50.06
C ALA A 128 36.31 -11.07 48.94
N THR A 129 36.75 -11.29 47.70
CA THR A 129 36.03 -10.88 46.50
C THR A 129 34.75 -11.70 46.46
N ALA A 130 33.71 -11.20 47.12
CA ALA A 130 32.38 -11.78 47.06
C ALA A 130 32.02 -11.93 45.58
N SER A 131 31.83 -13.17 45.14
CA SER A 131 31.43 -13.44 43.76
C SER A 131 30.16 -12.64 43.49
N ARG A 132 30.21 -11.78 42.48
CA ARG A 132 29.03 -11.03 42.04
C ARG A 132 27.97 -12.05 41.62
N ALA A 133 26.77 -11.95 42.17
CA ALA A 133 25.70 -12.88 41.81
C ALA A 133 25.41 -12.83 40.31
N ASP A 134 25.21 -14.01 39.72
CA ASP A 134 24.87 -14.23 38.33
C ASP A 134 23.37 -13.97 38.09
N VAL A 135 23.01 -13.76 36.83
CA VAL A 135 21.62 -13.68 36.39
C VAL A 135 21.37 -14.72 35.31
N THR A 136 20.57 -15.74 35.63
CA THR A 136 20.08 -16.71 34.66
C THR A 136 18.72 -16.27 34.15
N ALA A 137 18.59 -16.20 32.82
CA ALA A 137 17.32 -16.00 32.13
C ALA A 137 16.84 -17.34 31.55
N LEU A 138 15.55 -17.62 31.70
CA LEU A 138 14.90 -18.84 31.22
C LEU A 138 13.75 -18.44 30.28
N GLN A 139 13.89 -18.68 28.98
CA GLN A 139 12.90 -18.33 27.94
C GLN A 139 13.05 -19.24 26.72
N ASN A 140 11.98 -19.95 26.34
CA ASN A 140 12.06 -20.99 25.31
C ASN A 140 12.55 -20.48 23.96
N GLY A 141 13.59 -21.11 23.42
CA GLY A 141 14.20 -20.75 22.15
C GLY A 141 15.16 -19.55 22.20
N VAL A 142 15.50 -19.04 23.39
CA VAL A 142 16.32 -17.81 23.54
C VAL A 142 17.39 -17.95 24.62
N LEU A 143 16.99 -18.25 25.86
CA LEU A 143 17.84 -18.15 27.05
C LEU A 143 17.60 -19.32 28.01
N PRO A 144 18.65 -19.88 28.64
CA PRO A 144 20.05 -19.43 28.59
C PRO A 144 20.80 -19.89 27.33
N THR A 145 20.17 -20.71 26.49
CA THR A 145 20.64 -21.10 25.14
C THR A 145 19.46 -21.11 24.17
N ALA A 146 19.75 -21.04 22.87
CA ALA A 146 18.74 -21.14 21.81
C ALA A 146 17.97 -22.49 21.82
N ASP A 147 18.57 -23.55 22.37
CA ASP A 147 17.95 -24.88 22.49
C ASP A 147 17.14 -25.07 23.79
N TYR A 148 17.07 -24.06 24.68
CA TYR A 148 16.30 -24.17 25.91
C TYR A 148 14.79 -24.30 25.60
N ALA A 149 14.16 -25.34 26.14
CA ALA A 149 12.73 -25.62 26.00
C ALA A 149 12.05 -25.90 27.37
N GLY A 150 12.65 -25.42 28.46
CA GLY A 150 12.26 -25.77 29.82
C GLY A 150 11.02 -25.06 30.37
N CYS A 151 10.41 -24.12 29.64
CA CYS A 151 9.08 -23.59 29.95
C CYS A 151 8.00 -24.48 29.32
N LYS A 152 7.04 -24.97 30.12
CA LYS A 152 5.77 -25.51 29.63
C LYS A 152 4.62 -24.63 30.12
N ASP A 153 3.65 -24.34 29.25
CA ASP A 153 2.45 -23.60 29.60
C ASP A 153 1.20 -24.08 28.84
N THR A 154 0.04 -23.80 29.44
CA THR A 154 -1.29 -24.01 28.85
C THR A 154 -2.30 -23.10 29.56
N TRP A 155 -3.57 -23.14 29.17
CA TRP A 155 -4.64 -22.52 29.95
C TRP A 155 -5.88 -23.41 30.02
N ILE A 156 -6.58 -23.35 31.14
CA ILE A 156 -7.70 -24.21 31.50
C ILE A 156 -8.92 -23.36 31.85
N SER A 157 -10.14 -23.90 31.70
CA SER A 157 -11.36 -23.11 31.76
C SER A 157 -12.58 -23.86 32.29
N ASP A 158 -13.27 -23.30 33.28
CA ASP A 158 -14.56 -23.82 33.77
C ASP A 158 -15.74 -23.54 32.81
N GLU A 159 -15.55 -22.87 31.67
CA GLU A 159 -16.66 -22.65 30.74
C GLU A 159 -17.16 -23.98 30.16
N PRO A 160 -18.49 -24.26 30.11
CA PRO A 160 -19.02 -25.59 29.78
C PRO A 160 -18.60 -26.17 28.42
N TYR A 161 -18.22 -25.32 27.47
CA TYR A 161 -17.72 -25.68 26.14
C TYR A 161 -16.19 -25.67 26.02
N GLU A 162 -15.48 -25.26 27.07
CA GLU A 162 -14.01 -25.18 27.14
C GLU A 162 -13.41 -26.22 28.11
N ARG A 163 -14.14 -26.66 29.15
CA ARG A 163 -13.68 -27.58 30.21
C ARG A 163 -12.81 -28.75 29.75
N GLY A 164 -13.24 -29.45 28.70
CA GLY A 164 -12.54 -30.61 28.13
C GLY A 164 -11.70 -30.30 26.88
N SER A 165 -11.40 -29.04 26.58
CA SER A 165 -10.57 -28.65 25.42
C SER A 165 -9.07 -28.73 25.74
N ASP A 166 -8.26 -28.84 24.69
CA ASP A 166 -6.79 -28.73 24.75
C ASP A 166 -6.39 -27.34 24.24
N TYR A 167 -5.52 -26.67 25.00
CA TYR A 167 -4.98 -25.37 24.66
C TYR A 167 -3.44 -25.27 24.73
N GLY A 168 -2.72 -26.39 24.96
CA GLY A 168 -1.25 -26.37 25.11
C GLY A 168 -0.52 -25.86 23.87
N LYS A 169 -1.09 -26.10 22.68
CA LYS A 169 -0.57 -25.58 21.40
C LYS A 169 -1.23 -24.27 20.93
N ARG A 170 -1.64 -23.41 21.87
CA ARG A 170 -2.15 -22.06 21.57
C ARG A 170 -1.07 -21.01 21.77
N LEU A 171 -0.93 -20.16 20.76
CA LEU A 171 -0.10 -18.95 20.79
C LEU A 171 -0.40 -18.01 21.97
N THR A 172 -1.65 -17.97 22.46
CA THR A 172 -2.07 -17.09 23.57
C THR A 172 -2.56 -17.89 24.77
N LEU A 173 -2.00 -17.62 25.93
CA LEU A 173 -2.50 -18.06 27.25
C LEU A 173 -3.59 -17.10 27.74
N ARG A 174 -4.57 -17.60 28.51
CA ARG A 174 -5.73 -16.82 28.95
C ARG A 174 -6.11 -17.07 30.41
N CYS A 175 -6.26 -16.02 31.19
CA CYS A 175 -6.98 -16.06 32.47
C CYS A 175 -8.09 -14.99 32.47
N GLY A 176 -9.13 -15.16 33.30
CA GLY A 176 -10.23 -14.18 33.34
C GLY A 176 -11.63 -14.76 33.53
N GLY A 177 -12.60 -13.85 33.65
CA GLY A 177 -14.04 -14.18 33.74
C GLY A 177 -14.43 -15.02 34.96
N GLY A 178 -13.58 -15.12 35.98
CA GLY A 178 -13.77 -15.99 37.15
C GLY A 178 -13.69 -17.49 36.86
N LYS A 179 -13.26 -17.90 35.65
CA LYS A 179 -13.31 -19.30 35.18
C LYS A 179 -12.06 -19.79 34.46
N ARG A 180 -11.19 -18.89 33.98
CA ARG A 180 -9.97 -19.25 33.22
C ARG A 180 -8.71 -19.03 34.05
N ALA A 181 -7.82 -20.02 34.04
CA ALA A 181 -6.52 -20.00 34.68
C ALA A 181 -5.42 -20.42 33.69
N ILE A 182 -4.25 -19.81 33.79
CA ILE A 182 -3.05 -20.20 33.05
C ILE A 182 -2.23 -21.14 33.93
N LEU A 183 -1.71 -22.24 33.38
CA LEU A 183 -0.72 -23.09 34.04
C LEU A 183 0.64 -22.83 33.40
N ILE A 184 1.69 -22.64 34.20
CA ILE A 184 3.05 -22.40 33.69
C ILE A 184 4.13 -22.94 34.64
N GLN A 185 5.12 -23.67 34.11
CA GLN A 185 6.26 -24.21 34.85
C GLN A 185 7.55 -23.93 34.07
N PHE A 186 8.61 -23.54 34.77
CA PHE A 186 9.97 -23.44 34.24
C PHE A 186 10.86 -24.50 34.88
N ASP A 187 11.67 -25.19 34.08
CA ASP A 187 12.81 -25.97 34.56
C ASP A 187 13.91 -25.03 35.08
N LEU A 188 14.37 -25.30 36.31
CA LEU A 188 15.40 -24.56 37.02
C LEU A 188 16.78 -25.23 36.93
N ALA A 189 16.92 -26.37 36.23
CA ALA A 189 18.20 -27.07 36.08
C ALA A 189 19.39 -26.22 35.56
N PRO A 190 19.21 -25.12 34.78
CA PRO A 190 20.32 -24.23 34.44
C PRO A 190 20.86 -23.37 35.59
N ILE A 191 20.21 -23.36 36.76
CA ILE A 191 20.70 -22.70 37.97
C ILE A 191 21.60 -23.69 38.74
N PRO A 192 22.86 -23.33 39.09
CA PRO A 192 23.75 -24.21 39.85
C PRO A 192 23.16 -24.59 41.21
N LYS A 193 23.25 -25.87 41.58
CA LYS A 193 22.60 -26.44 42.78
C LYS A 193 23.17 -25.96 44.11
N ASP A 194 24.33 -25.31 44.09
CA ASP A 194 25.02 -24.70 45.22
C ASP A 194 24.79 -23.17 45.30
N HIS A 195 24.12 -22.58 44.31
CA HIS A 195 23.73 -21.18 44.33
C HIS A 195 22.42 -20.98 45.10
N VAL A 196 22.34 -19.88 45.85
CA VAL A 196 21.13 -19.39 46.51
C VAL A 196 20.43 -18.39 45.58
N VAL A 197 19.12 -18.53 45.41
CA VAL A 197 18.31 -17.56 44.66
C VAL A 197 18.11 -16.29 45.50
N HIS A 198 18.52 -15.15 44.95
CA HIS A 198 18.38 -13.83 45.57
C HIS A 198 17.10 -13.12 45.15
N LYS A 199 16.73 -13.23 43.86
CA LYS A 199 15.51 -12.63 43.29
C LYS A 199 15.03 -13.41 42.08
N ALA A 200 13.72 -13.56 41.89
CA ALA A 200 13.14 -14.16 40.69
C ALA A 200 11.92 -13.36 40.20
N ILE A 201 11.93 -12.94 38.94
CA ILE A 201 10.85 -12.18 38.28
C ILE A 201 10.32 -12.96 37.10
N LEU A 202 9.03 -13.29 37.12
CA LEU A 202 8.30 -13.80 35.96
C LEU A 202 7.76 -12.62 35.12
N HIS A 203 8.16 -12.58 33.85
CA HIS A 203 7.76 -11.57 32.87
C HIS A 203 6.87 -12.21 31.79
N LEU A 204 5.71 -11.60 31.55
CA LEU A 204 4.71 -12.08 30.59
C LEU A 204 4.22 -10.91 29.73
N ALA A 205 4.42 -10.95 28.42
CA ALA A 205 3.88 -9.92 27.53
C ALA A 205 2.38 -10.12 27.30
N ASP A 206 1.56 -9.08 27.50
CA ASP A 206 0.14 -9.08 27.11
C ASP A 206 0.04 -8.77 25.61
N VAL A 207 -0.74 -9.60 24.91
CA VAL A 207 -0.84 -9.65 23.44
C VAL A 207 -2.21 -9.19 22.94
N GLU A 208 -3.01 -8.55 23.79
CA GLU A 208 -4.33 -8.01 23.42
C GLU A 208 -4.35 -6.47 23.47
N TYR A 209 -5.53 -5.90 23.72
CA TYR A 209 -5.80 -4.47 23.76
C TYR A 209 -6.37 -4.11 25.13
N PRO A 210 -5.60 -4.23 26.23
CA PRO A 210 -6.02 -3.81 27.55
C PRO A 210 -6.45 -2.33 27.49
N ARG A 211 -7.42 -1.96 28.33
CA ARG A 211 -8.10 -0.65 28.25
C ARG A 211 -8.11 0.01 29.62
N LYS A 212 -7.60 1.23 29.73
CA LYS A 212 -7.77 2.01 30.97
C LYS A 212 -9.25 2.30 31.22
N GLN A 213 -9.67 2.14 32.48
CA GLN A 213 -11.00 2.46 32.98
C GLN A 213 -10.84 3.23 34.29
N GLY A 214 -11.46 4.42 34.40
CA GLY A 214 -11.24 5.30 35.56
C GLY A 214 -9.77 5.68 35.80
N GLY A 215 -8.96 5.77 34.72
CA GLY A 215 -7.52 6.04 34.79
C GLY A 215 -6.63 4.84 35.17
N LYS A 216 -7.21 3.74 35.69
CA LYS A 216 -6.50 2.52 36.09
C LYS A 216 -6.54 1.47 34.98
N TRP A 217 -5.57 0.56 34.99
CA TRP A 217 -5.63 -0.68 34.23
C TRP A 217 -6.38 -1.74 35.06
N PRO A 218 -7.50 -2.30 34.58
CA PRO A 218 -8.27 -3.31 35.31
C PRO A 218 -7.87 -4.73 34.86
N VAL A 219 -6.57 -4.93 34.62
CA VAL A 219 -5.94 -6.16 34.13
C VAL A 219 -4.86 -6.53 35.14
N SER A 220 -5.11 -7.60 35.88
CA SER A 220 -4.32 -8.02 37.04
C SER A 220 -4.17 -9.53 37.07
N LEU A 221 -3.01 -10.00 37.52
CA LEU A 221 -2.68 -11.40 37.74
C LEU A 221 -2.43 -11.67 39.22
N LEU A 222 -2.93 -12.81 39.70
CA LEU A 222 -2.55 -13.46 40.95
C LEU A 222 -1.86 -14.78 40.60
N ALA A 223 -0.71 -15.06 41.20
CA ALA A 223 0.03 -16.29 41.04
C ALA A 223 -0.08 -17.16 42.30
N TYR A 224 -0.47 -18.42 42.13
CA TYR A 224 -0.52 -19.44 43.19
C TYR A 224 0.36 -20.63 42.81
N ARG A 225 0.95 -21.30 43.80
CA ARG A 225 1.76 -22.51 43.56
C ARG A 225 0.86 -23.69 43.19
N LEU A 226 1.24 -24.48 42.18
CA LEU A 226 0.58 -25.76 41.88
C LEU A 226 1.06 -26.84 42.86
N THR A 227 0.15 -27.69 43.34
CA THR A 227 0.48 -28.77 44.30
C THR A 227 0.65 -30.15 43.65
N ARG A 228 0.46 -30.25 42.33
CA ARG A 228 0.55 -31.47 41.51
C ARG A 228 1.10 -31.13 40.12
N ASP A 229 1.86 -32.05 39.53
CA ASP A 229 2.36 -31.93 38.15
C ASP A 229 1.30 -32.27 37.09
N TRP A 230 1.55 -31.87 35.84
CA TRP A 230 0.57 -31.84 34.74
C TRP A 230 1.24 -31.88 33.35
N SER A 231 0.50 -32.24 32.30
CA SER A 231 0.95 -32.22 30.89
C SER A 231 0.47 -30.98 30.14
N ASP A 232 1.14 -30.58 29.05
CA ASP A 232 0.78 -29.35 28.30
C ASP A 232 -0.65 -29.38 27.73
N ASN A 233 -1.18 -30.56 27.45
CA ASN A 233 -2.57 -30.78 27.02
C ASN A 233 -3.62 -30.85 28.18
N ALA A 234 -3.23 -30.53 29.42
CA ALA A 234 -4.11 -30.50 30.59
C ALA A 234 -5.32 -29.57 30.39
N ASN A 235 -6.39 -29.83 31.12
CA ASN A 235 -7.63 -29.07 31.05
C ASN A 235 -8.22 -28.80 32.44
N TRP A 236 -9.48 -28.34 32.50
CA TRP A 236 -10.08 -27.94 33.78
C TRP A 236 -10.33 -29.13 34.72
N LEU A 237 -10.62 -30.31 34.16
CA LEU A 237 -10.94 -31.54 34.89
C LEU A 237 -9.68 -32.40 35.09
N GLU A 238 -8.77 -32.42 34.11
CA GLU A 238 -7.62 -33.34 34.08
C GLU A 238 -6.26 -32.62 34.16
N HIS A 239 -5.34 -33.13 35.00
CA HIS A 239 -3.91 -32.77 35.01
C HIS A 239 -3.12 -33.49 33.91
N THR A 240 -3.55 -34.69 33.53
CA THR A 240 -3.06 -35.42 32.36
C THR A 240 -4.25 -35.91 31.56
N ARG A 241 -4.44 -35.38 30.35
CA ARG A 241 -5.63 -35.59 29.52
C ARG A 241 -5.75 -37.03 29.01
N THR A 242 -6.67 -37.80 29.57
CA THR A 242 -6.97 -39.21 29.27
C THR A 242 -8.42 -39.41 28.83
N ASN A 243 -9.40 -39.02 29.65
CA ASN A 243 -10.83 -39.11 29.37
C ASN A 243 -11.69 -38.09 30.15
N TYR A 244 -11.67 -36.81 29.75
CA TYR A 244 -12.48 -35.69 30.30
C TYR A 244 -14.00 -35.90 30.53
N LYS A 245 -14.57 -37.06 30.20
CA LYS A 245 -15.99 -37.41 30.34
C LYS A 245 -16.30 -38.30 31.54
N GLU A 246 -15.34 -39.07 32.03
CA GLU A 246 -15.54 -40.09 33.08
C GLU A 246 -14.35 -40.06 34.04
N PRO A 247 -14.54 -39.98 35.37
CA PRO A 247 -13.43 -39.80 36.31
C PRO A 247 -12.39 -40.93 36.27
N ASP A 248 -11.12 -40.57 36.10
CA ASP A 248 -9.99 -41.50 36.10
C ASP A 248 -8.75 -40.98 36.87
N ALA A 249 -7.57 -41.57 36.68
CA ALA A 249 -6.34 -41.18 37.38
C ALA A 249 -5.72 -39.85 36.87
N GLY A 250 -6.14 -39.38 35.70
CA GLY A 250 -5.79 -38.09 35.09
C GLY A 250 -6.54 -36.89 35.66
N ASP A 251 -7.60 -37.10 36.46
CA ASP A 251 -8.37 -36.04 37.11
C ASP A 251 -7.59 -35.26 38.18
N TRP A 252 -7.80 -33.95 38.25
CA TRP A 252 -7.46 -33.16 39.44
C TRP A 252 -8.38 -33.56 40.61
N LYS A 253 -7.84 -33.72 41.83
CA LYS A 253 -8.64 -33.89 43.07
C LYS A 253 -9.63 -32.73 43.27
N ALA A 254 -9.26 -31.54 42.79
CA ALA A 254 -10.07 -30.34 42.75
C ALA A 254 -9.86 -29.68 41.37
N PRO A 255 -10.88 -29.65 40.50
CA PRO A 255 -10.82 -29.01 39.18
C PRO A 255 -10.26 -27.59 39.24
N GLY A 256 -9.50 -27.20 38.22
CA GLY A 256 -8.82 -25.91 38.17
C GLY A 256 -7.37 -25.88 38.68
N GLY A 257 -6.72 -27.03 38.86
CA GLY A 257 -5.25 -27.12 38.98
C GLY A 257 -4.65 -27.47 40.35
N GLU A 258 -5.45 -27.79 41.38
CA GLU A 258 -4.95 -28.07 42.76
C GLU A 258 -3.97 -26.98 43.28
N ILE A 259 -4.44 -25.74 43.40
CA ILE A 259 -3.63 -24.61 43.89
C ILE A 259 -3.37 -24.63 45.41
N ASP A 260 -2.20 -24.15 45.81
CA ASP A 260 -1.83 -23.91 47.20
C ASP A 260 -2.48 -22.63 47.73
N LEU A 261 -3.26 -22.75 48.80
CA LEU A 261 -3.95 -21.64 49.48
C LEU A 261 -3.49 -21.45 50.94
N GLU A 262 -2.51 -22.23 51.42
CA GLU A 262 -2.15 -22.29 52.84
C GLU A 262 -0.69 -21.89 53.12
N THR A 263 0.23 -22.14 52.18
CA THR A 263 1.65 -21.78 52.36
C THR A 263 1.82 -20.26 52.42
N ASP A 264 2.54 -19.78 53.43
CA ASP A 264 2.88 -18.37 53.58
C ASP A 264 4.08 -17.99 52.70
N PHE A 265 3.81 -17.38 51.55
CA PHE A 265 4.83 -16.72 50.72
C PHE A 265 5.02 -15.24 51.08
N GLY A 266 4.55 -14.81 52.26
CA GLY A 266 4.69 -13.47 52.81
C GLY A 266 4.05 -12.37 51.96
N GLN A 267 2.93 -12.70 51.31
CA GLN A 267 1.98 -11.76 50.71
C GLN A 267 0.82 -11.50 51.70
N PRO A 268 -0.08 -10.53 51.44
CA PRO A 268 -1.20 -10.25 52.36
C PRO A 268 -2.19 -11.42 52.54
N ASP A 269 -2.37 -12.22 51.48
CA ASP A 269 -3.21 -13.43 51.48
C ASP A 269 -2.34 -14.69 51.49
N LYS A 270 -2.78 -15.75 52.19
CA LYS A 270 -2.11 -17.07 52.17
C LYS A 270 -2.13 -17.69 50.76
N GLY A 271 -1.12 -18.51 50.46
CA GLY A 271 -0.96 -19.24 49.19
C GLY A 271 -0.61 -18.36 47.98
N LEU A 272 -0.94 -17.06 48.02
CA LEU A 272 -0.58 -16.09 47.01
C LEU A 272 0.95 -15.95 46.98
N VAL A 273 1.56 -16.34 45.87
CA VAL A 273 3.00 -16.19 45.62
C VAL A 273 3.32 -14.75 45.25
N ALA A 274 2.56 -14.21 44.30
CA ALA A 274 2.77 -12.90 43.71
C ALA A 274 1.45 -12.33 43.19
N SER A 275 1.34 -11.00 43.15
CA SER A 275 0.29 -10.31 42.41
C SER A 275 0.88 -9.17 41.60
N ASP A 276 0.32 -8.91 40.44
CA ASP A 276 0.67 -7.76 39.60
C ASP A 276 -0.59 -7.14 38.99
N THR A 277 -0.54 -5.85 38.71
CA THR A 277 -1.56 -5.13 37.95
C THR A 277 -0.85 -4.35 36.87
N LEU A 278 -1.27 -4.59 35.63
CA LEU A 278 -0.64 -4.06 34.42
C LEU A 278 -0.31 -2.57 34.59
N VAL A 279 0.93 -2.18 34.32
CA VAL A 279 1.39 -0.79 34.37
C VAL A 279 1.55 -0.21 32.96
N ALA A 280 1.66 1.12 32.84
CA ALA A 280 1.93 1.76 31.55
C ALA A 280 3.44 1.81 31.29
N GLY A 281 3.93 1.04 30.30
CA GLY A 281 5.28 1.16 29.73
C GLY A 281 5.30 1.97 28.44
N ARG A 282 6.49 2.30 27.91
CA ARG A 282 6.61 3.04 26.64
C ARG A 282 6.38 2.12 25.43
N GLN A 283 6.83 0.87 25.49
CA GLN A 283 6.80 -0.09 24.38
C GLN A 283 5.71 -1.17 24.45
N GLY A 284 4.74 -1.08 25.38
CA GLY A 284 3.60 -2.00 25.41
C GLY A 284 3.12 -2.39 26.81
N HIS A 285 2.44 -3.54 26.85
CA HIS A 285 1.74 -4.08 28.01
C HIS A 285 2.40 -5.40 28.43
N ALA A 286 2.92 -5.47 29.66
CA ALA A 286 3.52 -6.67 30.20
C ALA A 286 3.34 -6.75 31.73
N HIS A 287 3.23 -7.98 32.22
CA HIS A 287 3.13 -8.31 33.63
C HIS A 287 4.50 -8.67 34.23
N ARG A 288 4.74 -8.27 35.48
CA ARG A 288 5.98 -8.55 36.22
C ARG A 288 5.66 -9.02 37.64
N LEU A 289 5.66 -10.34 37.82
CA LEU A 289 5.36 -11.02 39.08
C LEU A 289 6.67 -11.35 39.81
N ASP A 290 6.84 -10.84 41.04
CA ASP A 290 7.97 -11.22 41.90
C ASP A 290 7.69 -12.57 42.57
N VAL A 291 8.31 -13.61 42.03
CA VAL A 291 8.13 -15.01 42.42
C VAL A 291 9.30 -15.53 43.27
N THR A 292 10.13 -14.63 43.80
CA THR A 292 11.38 -14.94 44.51
C THR A 292 11.24 -16.05 45.54
N ARG A 293 10.24 -15.97 46.44
CA ARG A 293 10.09 -16.92 47.55
C ARG A 293 9.72 -18.34 47.12
N VAL A 294 8.88 -18.50 46.09
CA VAL A 294 8.54 -19.86 45.62
C VAL A 294 9.70 -20.46 44.81
N VAL A 295 10.42 -19.66 44.02
CA VAL A 295 11.62 -20.10 43.29
C VAL A 295 12.76 -20.44 44.26
N GLN A 296 12.91 -19.71 45.37
CA GLN A 296 13.80 -20.07 46.48
C GLN A 296 13.44 -21.44 47.09
N ALA A 297 12.15 -21.69 47.35
CA ALA A 297 11.69 -22.96 47.92
C ALA A 297 11.89 -24.14 46.95
N TRP A 298 11.70 -23.91 45.64
CA TRP A 298 11.98 -24.90 44.60
C TRP A 298 13.47 -25.20 44.44
N ALA A 299 14.31 -24.17 44.29
CA ALA A 299 15.76 -24.33 44.12
C ALA A 299 16.42 -24.91 45.39
N GLY A 300 15.94 -24.53 46.58
CA GLY A 300 16.37 -25.09 47.86
C GLY A 300 15.78 -26.47 48.19
N GLY A 301 14.91 -27.03 47.34
CA GLY A 301 14.30 -28.35 47.52
C GLY A 301 13.33 -28.49 48.70
N THR A 302 12.84 -27.39 49.27
CA THR A 302 11.87 -27.40 50.37
C THR A 302 10.42 -27.56 49.89
N LEU A 303 10.14 -27.23 48.63
CA LEU A 303 8.87 -27.51 47.94
C LEU A 303 9.14 -28.09 46.55
N PRO A 304 8.29 -29.00 46.03
CA PRO A 304 8.40 -29.46 44.65
C PRO A 304 7.97 -28.37 43.66
N ASN A 305 8.69 -28.29 42.53
CA ASN A 305 8.35 -27.42 41.41
C ASN A 305 7.32 -28.08 40.50
N HIS A 306 6.06 -27.69 40.65
CA HIS A 306 4.98 -28.01 39.70
C HIS A 306 4.54 -26.79 38.87
N GLY A 307 5.22 -25.65 39.03
CA GLY A 307 4.84 -24.39 38.41
C GLY A 307 3.76 -23.59 39.18
N LEU A 308 3.11 -22.69 38.45
CA LEU A 308 2.14 -21.71 38.93
C LEU A 308 0.81 -21.84 38.20
N ALA A 309 -0.28 -21.61 38.93
CA ALA A 309 -1.55 -21.17 38.37
C ALA A 309 -1.57 -19.63 38.38
N LEU A 310 -1.85 -19.01 37.23
CA LEU A 310 -2.09 -17.57 37.13
C LEU A 310 -3.57 -17.32 36.88
N VAL A 311 -4.22 -16.63 37.81
CA VAL A 311 -5.66 -16.32 37.78
C VAL A 311 -5.89 -14.82 37.81
N ALA A 312 -7.02 -14.37 37.28
CA ALA A 312 -7.45 -12.99 37.39
C ALA A 312 -8.32 -12.80 38.66
N PRO A 313 -8.13 -11.74 39.46
CA PRO A 313 -9.01 -11.48 40.59
C PRO A 313 -10.43 -11.14 40.12
N PRO A 314 -11.50 -11.36 40.92
CA PRO A 314 -12.90 -11.31 40.46
C PRO A 314 -13.41 -9.99 39.84
N LYS A 315 -12.63 -8.90 39.91
CA LYS A 315 -12.94 -7.58 39.32
C LYS A 315 -12.00 -7.18 38.17
N SER A 316 -11.10 -8.07 37.75
CA SER A 316 -10.21 -7.90 36.60
C SER A 316 -10.89 -8.40 35.32
N HIS A 317 -10.54 -7.80 34.19
CA HIS A 317 -11.01 -8.26 32.88
C HIS A 317 -10.33 -9.55 32.39
N GLY A 318 -9.32 -10.04 33.13
CA GLY A 318 -8.43 -11.10 32.67
C GLY A 318 -7.20 -10.56 31.96
N ALA A 319 -6.26 -11.46 31.64
CA ALA A 319 -5.06 -11.16 30.88
C ALA A 319 -4.93 -12.15 29.72
N HIS A 320 -4.40 -11.68 28.61
CA HIS A 320 -4.17 -12.44 27.39
C HIS A 320 -2.69 -12.34 27.05
N VAL A 321 -1.89 -13.34 27.42
CA VAL A 321 -0.42 -13.26 27.33
C VAL A 321 0.15 -14.25 26.30
N ALA A 322 1.37 -13.97 25.85
CA ALA A 322 2.14 -14.89 25.01
C ALA A 322 2.38 -16.24 25.72
N SER A 323 2.32 -17.34 24.97
CA SER A 323 2.72 -18.68 25.42
C SER A 323 4.18 -19.01 25.10
N SER A 324 4.66 -20.15 25.60
CA SER A 324 5.90 -20.81 25.16
C SER A 324 5.90 -21.11 23.65
N GLU A 325 4.72 -21.35 23.06
CA GLU A 325 4.49 -21.55 21.63
C GLU A 325 4.42 -20.22 20.85
N TRP A 326 4.47 -19.05 21.51
CA TRP A 326 4.38 -17.76 20.83
C TRP A 326 5.49 -17.60 19.78
N TYR A 327 5.10 -17.00 18.66
CA TYR A 327 5.89 -16.98 17.43
C TYR A 327 7.07 -15.98 17.42
N VAL A 328 7.17 -15.10 18.43
CA VAL A 328 8.35 -14.25 18.66
C VAL A 328 9.03 -14.79 19.92
N PRO A 329 10.21 -15.42 19.81
CA PRO A 329 10.85 -16.06 20.95
C PRO A 329 11.05 -15.12 22.15
N SER A 330 11.45 -13.88 21.89
CA SER A 330 11.73 -12.87 22.91
C SER A 330 10.49 -12.26 23.61
N TYR A 331 9.27 -12.54 23.12
CA TYR A 331 8.00 -12.21 23.80
C TYR A 331 7.40 -13.39 24.59
N ARG A 332 7.96 -14.61 24.47
CA ARG A 332 7.54 -15.78 25.25
C ARG A 332 7.73 -15.54 26.75
N PRO A 333 7.02 -16.29 27.63
CA PRO A 333 7.25 -16.23 29.07
C PRO A 333 8.74 -16.34 29.43
N LEU A 334 9.19 -15.39 30.26
CA LEU A 334 10.58 -15.25 30.69
C LEU A 334 10.65 -15.27 32.21
N LEU A 335 11.44 -16.17 32.78
CA LEU A 335 11.80 -16.14 34.20
C LEU A 335 13.25 -15.66 34.34
N LEU A 336 13.42 -14.48 34.94
CA LEU A 336 14.73 -13.88 35.29
C LEU A 336 15.06 -14.21 36.73
N VAL A 337 16.21 -14.85 36.98
CA VAL A 337 16.65 -15.23 38.33
C VAL A 337 18.04 -14.69 38.62
N SER A 338 18.17 -13.90 39.69
CA SER A 338 19.45 -13.48 40.29
C SER A 338 19.83 -14.50 41.36
N HIS A 339 21.03 -15.08 41.28
CA HIS A 339 21.49 -16.18 42.13
C HIS A 339 23.00 -16.18 42.28
N GLY A 340 23.55 -16.74 43.36
CA GLY A 340 24.99 -16.82 43.54
C GLY A 340 25.40 -17.80 44.63
N PRO A 341 26.69 -18.18 44.74
CA PRO A 341 27.18 -19.08 45.77
C PRO A 341 26.77 -18.62 47.17
N LYS A 342 26.50 -19.55 48.09
CA LYS A 342 26.03 -19.24 49.45
C LYS A 342 26.94 -18.22 50.17
N GLY A 343 26.43 -17.02 50.42
CA GLY A 343 27.17 -15.91 51.03
C GLY A 343 27.67 -14.83 50.06
N SER A 344 27.42 -14.98 48.75
CA SER A 344 27.56 -13.90 47.77
C SER A 344 26.59 -12.74 48.04
N ALA A 345 26.92 -11.55 47.54
CA ALA A 345 26.06 -10.38 47.64
C ALA A 345 24.96 -10.43 46.55
N PRO A 346 23.70 -10.09 46.87
CA PRO A 346 22.64 -9.98 45.87
C PRO A 346 23.03 -8.98 44.76
N SER A 347 23.02 -9.43 43.51
CA SER A 347 22.96 -8.50 42.38
C SER A 347 21.50 -8.08 42.20
N GLU A 348 21.29 -6.78 41.97
CA GLU A 348 20.07 -6.35 41.31
C GLU A 348 19.96 -7.09 39.97
N LEU A 349 18.73 -7.50 39.62
CA LEU A 349 18.42 -7.84 38.24
C LEU A 349 18.60 -6.58 37.39
N PRO A 350 18.99 -6.69 36.11
CA PRO A 350 18.93 -5.55 35.20
C PRO A 350 17.51 -4.95 35.20
N PRO A 351 17.37 -3.67 34.81
CA PRO A 351 16.06 -3.09 34.53
C PRO A 351 15.24 -3.98 33.59
N ALA A 352 13.95 -3.68 33.47
CA ALA A 352 13.17 -4.22 32.38
C ALA A 352 13.82 -3.81 31.05
N ASP A 353 14.49 -4.75 30.36
CA ASP A 353 14.83 -4.56 28.96
C ASP A 353 13.52 -4.22 28.22
N ASP A 354 13.61 -3.17 27.40
CA ASP A 354 12.51 -2.69 26.58
C ASP A 354 11.88 -3.87 25.80
N ALA A 355 10.56 -3.85 25.63
CA ALA A 355 9.90 -4.84 24.77
C ALA A 355 10.59 -4.84 23.39
N PRO A 356 11.12 -5.99 22.93
CA PRO A 356 12.36 -6.01 22.18
C PRO A 356 12.26 -5.17 20.90
N GLN A 357 13.17 -4.20 20.80
CA GLN A 357 13.12 -3.12 19.80
C GLN A 357 13.07 -3.66 18.35
N GLU A 358 13.56 -4.88 18.16
CA GLU A 358 13.33 -5.67 16.96
C GLU A 358 12.76 -7.05 17.32
N VAL A 359 11.53 -7.32 16.84
CA VAL A 359 10.99 -8.68 16.74
C VAL A 359 11.86 -9.43 15.73
N GLU A 360 12.44 -10.55 16.14
CA GLU A 360 13.21 -11.40 15.21
C GLU A 360 12.28 -11.93 14.11
N LEU A 361 12.50 -11.43 12.89
CA LEU A 361 11.69 -11.76 11.73
C LEU A 361 12.21 -13.06 11.09
N HIS A 362 11.28 -13.84 10.51
CA HIS A 362 11.60 -14.99 9.66
C HIS A 362 12.83 -14.69 8.76
N PRO A 363 13.85 -15.58 8.66
CA PRO A 363 15.16 -15.28 8.06
C PRO A 363 15.16 -14.71 6.63
N ILE A 364 14.04 -14.81 5.90
CA ILE A 364 13.85 -14.11 4.62
C ILE A 364 13.91 -12.57 4.73
N ALA A 365 13.65 -11.98 5.91
CA ALA A 365 13.87 -10.56 6.17
C ALA A 365 15.35 -10.20 6.34
N GLN A 366 16.13 -11.10 6.97
CA GLN A 366 17.59 -10.99 7.10
C GLN A 366 18.33 -11.41 5.81
N THR A 367 17.62 -12.02 4.85
CA THR A 367 18.20 -12.37 3.55
C THR A 367 18.57 -11.09 2.80
N PRO A 368 19.78 -10.99 2.24
CA PRO A 368 20.18 -9.82 1.46
C PRO A 368 19.20 -9.47 0.35
N ASP A 369 19.13 -8.18 0.02
CA ASP A 369 18.45 -7.70 -1.18
C ASP A 369 19.00 -8.42 -2.42
N ALA A 370 18.14 -8.79 -3.36
CA ALA A 370 18.45 -9.67 -4.49
C ALA A 370 19.30 -8.99 -5.59
N GLY A 371 20.03 -7.93 -5.25
CA GLY A 371 20.65 -6.97 -6.15
C GLY A 371 19.94 -5.61 -6.11
N LYS A 372 20.63 -4.57 -6.58
CA LYS A 372 20.03 -3.23 -6.78
C LYS A 372 18.94 -3.31 -7.84
N ALA A 373 17.91 -2.46 -7.77
CA ALA A 373 16.95 -2.40 -8.87
C ALA A 373 17.63 -1.88 -10.13
N GLN A 374 17.63 -2.68 -11.19
CA GLN A 374 18.16 -2.27 -12.48
C GLN A 374 17.07 -1.58 -13.29
N GLY A 375 17.48 -0.65 -14.16
CA GLY A 375 16.57 0.28 -14.80
C GLY A 375 15.67 -0.32 -15.88
N ASP A 376 15.91 -1.55 -16.34
CA ASP A 376 15.18 -2.19 -17.44
C ASP A 376 13.67 -2.38 -17.16
N TYR A 377 12.93 -2.96 -18.11
CA TYR A 377 11.51 -3.31 -17.93
C TYR A 377 11.35 -4.38 -16.84
N ALA A 378 11.23 -3.92 -15.60
CA ALA A 378 11.37 -4.74 -14.39
C ALA A 378 10.27 -4.42 -13.38
N LEU A 379 9.62 -5.47 -12.87
CA LEU A 379 8.68 -5.39 -11.77
C LEU A 379 9.45 -5.60 -10.46
N VAL A 380 9.68 -4.53 -9.69
CA VAL A 380 10.44 -4.56 -8.45
C VAL A 380 9.50 -4.41 -7.26
N ARG A 381 9.48 -5.42 -6.38
CA ARG A 381 8.76 -5.37 -5.10
C ARG A 381 9.69 -4.92 -3.99
N VAL A 382 9.26 -3.88 -3.26
CA VAL A 382 9.98 -3.26 -2.14
C VAL A 382 9.21 -3.48 -0.83
N GLY A 383 9.88 -3.93 0.23
CA GLY A 383 9.29 -4.16 1.56
C GLY A 383 9.76 -5.46 2.21
N GLN A 384 9.20 -5.80 3.38
CA GLN A 384 9.62 -7.00 4.14
C GLN A 384 8.97 -8.32 3.68
N ASN A 385 8.22 -8.30 2.56
CA ASN A 385 7.54 -9.48 2.01
C ASN A 385 8.53 -10.51 1.43
N ALA A 386 8.15 -11.79 1.47
CA ALA A 386 8.91 -12.89 0.87
C ALA A 386 9.29 -12.64 -0.59
N ASN A 387 8.36 -12.03 -1.34
CA ASN A 387 8.48 -11.76 -2.77
C ASN A 387 9.15 -10.42 -3.09
N CYS A 388 9.69 -9.71 -2.09
CA CYS A 388 10.43 -8.47 -2.31
C CYS A 388 11.88 -8.76 -2.73
N ALA A 389 12.32 -8.06 -3.78
CA ALA A 389 13.71 -8.05 -4.22
C ALA A 389 14.54 -7.04 -3.42
N LEU A 390 13.93 -5.92 -3.01
CA LEU A 390 14.49 -4.91 -2.13
C LEU A 390 13.73 -4.90 -0.80
N ARG A 391 14.44 -5.01 0.33
CA ARG A 391 13.84 -4.96 1.67
C ARG A 391 14.25 -3.68 2.35
N GLY A 392 15.57 -3.43 2.41
CA GLY A 392 16.14 -2.25 3.05
C GLY A 392 15.59 -1.99 4.46
N ALA A 393 15.56 -0.72 4.85
CA ALA A 393 14.96 -0.27 6.11
C ALA A 393 13.43 -0.07 6.03
N SER A 394 12.73 -0.81 5.17
CA SER A 394 11.27 -0.71 5.05
C SER A 394 10.59 -1.20 6.34
N THR A 395 9.67 -0.40 6.88
CA THR A 395 9.07 -0.63 8.21
C THR A 395 7.66 -0.03 8.31
N ASP A 396 6.86 -0.55 9.24
CA ASP A 396 5.54 -0.03 9.56
C ASP A 396 5.22 -0.12 11.05
N THR A 397 4.19 0.63 11.45
CA THR A 397 3.63 0.67 12.81
C THR A 397 2.20 1.19 12.72
N TYR A 398 1.50 1.28 13.84
CA TYR A 398 0.32 2.13 13.95
C TYR A 398 0.26 2.84 15.29
N VAL A 399 -0.49 3.94 15.33
CA VAL A 399 -0.66 4.77 16.53
C VAL A 399 -2.13 4.99 16.81
N LYS A 400 -2.49 4.97 18.10
CA LYS A 400 -3.86 5.22 18.59
C LYS A 400 -4.02 6.68 19.03
N GLU A 401 -5.11 7.31 18.61
CA GLU A 401 -5.41 8.73 18.89
C GLU A 401 -5.84 8.93 20.36
N ALA A 402 -6.51 7.96 20.96
CA ALA A 402 -6.94 7.98 22.36
C ALA A 402 -5.83 7.58 23.36
N VAL A 403 -4.71 8.31 23.39
CA VAL A 403 -3.53 8.03 24.24
C VAL A 403 -3.86 7.89 25.73
N ALA A 404 -4.83 8.66 26.25
CA ALA A 404 -5.27 8.55 27.64
C ALA A 404 -5.89 7.17 27.98
N ARG A 405 -6.39 6.45 26.97
CA ARG A 405 -7.00 5.11 27.08
C ARG A 405 -6.04 3.99 26.64
N PHE A 406 -5.16 4.31 25.68
CA PHE A 406 -4.20 3.41 25.03
C PHE A 406 -2.82 4.09 24.88
N PRO A 407 -2.07 4.29 25.97
CA PRO A 407 -0.69 4.79 25.90
C PRO A 407 0.26 3.71 25.33
N GLY A 408 1.45 4.14 24.91
CA GLY A 408 2.52 3.26 24.41
C GLY A 408 2.56 3.13 22.88
N THR A 409 3.61 2.47 22.40
CA THR A 409 3.88 2.22 20.98
C THR A 409 3.38 0.83 20.55
N TRP A 410 3.17 0.64 19.24
CA TRP A 410 2.56 -0.59 18.69
C TRP A 410 3.37 -1.18 17.53
N GLY A 411 4.59 -0.70 17.27
CA GLY A 411 5.44 -1.17 16.16
C GLY A 411 6.03 -2.57 16.32
N TRP A 412 5.72 -3.24 17.43
CA TRP A 412 5.98 -4.66 17.65
C TRP A 412 4.82 -5.56 17.20
N MET A 413 3.64 -4.99 16.94
CA MET A 413 2.47 -5.74 16.50
C MET A 413 2.67 -6.31 15.09
N THR A 414 2.15 -7.51 14.90
CA THR A 414 2.33 -8.32 13.68
C THR A 414 1.19 -8.07 12.66
N GLN A 415 0.34 -7.11 13.01
CA GLN A 415 -0.81 -6.56 12.29
C GLN A 415 -0.89 -5.06 12.58
N CYS A 416 -1.32 -4.27 11.61
CA CYS A 416 -1.54 -2.82 11.72
C CYS A 416 -3.01 -2.48 11.57
N ARG A 417 -3.53 -1.58 12.42
CA ARG A 417 -4.94 -1.13 12.41
C ARG A 417 -5.09 0.28 11.82
N VAL A 418 -6.09 0.45 10.97
CA VAL A 418 -6.53 1.75 10.44
C VAL A 418 -8.00 1.98 10.77
N GLY A 419 -8.31 3.19 11.24
CA GLY A 419 -9.66 3.57 11.67
C GLY A 419 -10.03 3.05 13.05
N GLY A 420 -11.34 2.97 13.32
CA GLY A 420 -11.87 2.59 14.63
C GLY A 420 -13.26 3.19 14.91
N VAL A 421 -13.73 3.05 16.15
CA VAL A 421 -15.05 3.51 16.60
C VAL A 421 -14.95 4.34 17.89
N ALA A 422 -15.90 5.27 18.08
CA ALA A 422 -16.12 6.00 19.33
C ALA A 422 -14.83 6.56 19.99
N GLY A 423 -14.01 7.25 19.21
CA GLY A 423 -12.77 7.90 19.67
C GLY A 423 -11.52 7.00 19.68
N ASP A 424 -11.65 5.69 19.51
CA ASP A 424 -10.50 4.78 19.40
C ASP A 424 -9.98 4.68 17.95
N PHE A 425 -9.59 5.81 17.37
CA PHE A 425 -9.06 5.86 16.01
C PHE A 425 -7.58 5.46 15.97
N SER A 426 -7.25 4.55 15.04
CA SER A 426 -5.89 4.11 14.76
C SER A 426 -5.42 4.59 13.39
N ARG A 427 -4.13 4.89 13.24
CA ARG A 427 -3.49 5.23 11.96
C ARG A 427 -2.25 4.38 11.78
N ALA A 428 -2.15 3.69 10.64
CA ALA A 428 -0.93 2.98 10.28
C ALA A 428 0.05 3.93 9.58
N LEU A 429 1.33 3.82 9.91
CA LEU A 429 2.42 4.50 9.23
C LEU A 429 3.24 3.45 8.48
N LEU A 430 3.59 3.73 7.23
CA LEU A 430 4.39 2.82 6.40
C LEU A 430 5.52 3.59 5.73
N TYR A 431 6.72 3.01 5.75
CA TYR A 431 7.90 3.50 5.04
C TYR A 431 8.49 2.38 4.20
N PHE A 432 8.73 2.68 2.92
CA PHE A 432 9.42 1.79 1.99
C PHE A 432 10.77 2.41 1.63
N ASP A 433 11.84 1.63 1.74
CA ASP A 433 13.20 2.08 1.48
C ASP A 433 13.50 2.02 -0.02
N LEU A 434 13.46 3.20 -0.65
CA LEU A 434 13.66 3.36 -2.09
C LEU A 434 15.11 3.71 -2.47
N ARG A 435 16.08 3.59 -1.55
CA ARG A 435 17.48 4.00 -1.80
C ARG A 435 18.17 3.20 -2.90
N GLU A 436 17.73 1.97 -3.15
CA GLU A 436 18.23 1.08 -4.20
C GLU A 436 17.42 1.13 -5.51
N ILE A 437 16.47 2.07 -5.63
CA ILE A 437 15.85 2.46 -6.90
C ILE A 437 16.72 3.56 -7.56
N PRO A 438 17.16 3.42 -8.82
CA PRO A 438 17.92 4.46 -9.51
C PRO A 438 17.11 5.76 -9.64
N LYS A 439 17.73 6.91 -9.31
CA LYS A 439 17.05 8.24 -9.31
C LYS A 439 16.59 8.69 -10.70
N ASP A 440 17.16 8.09 -11.73
CA ASP A 440 16.91 8.27 -13.16
C ASP A 440 15.95 7.21 -13.76
N ALA A 441 15.53 6.20 -12.98
CA ALA A 441 14.57 5.20 -13.43
C ALA A 441 13.17 5.80 -13.68
N ALA A 442 12.54 5.40 -14.79
CA ALA A 442 11.20 5.82 -15.15
C ALA A 442 10.16 4.92 -14.45
N ILE A 443 9.69 5.37 -13.28
CA ILE A 443 8.59 4.75 -12.53
C ILE A 443 7.30 4.81 -13.36
N GLN A 444 6.80 3.67 -13.83
CA GLN A 444 5.59 3.58 -14.63
C GLN A 444 4.34 3.45 -13.75
N SER A 445 4.39 2.57 -12.76
CA SER A 445 3.40 2.44 -11.69
C SER A 445 4.09 2.13 -10.36
N ALA A 446 3.44 2.47 -9.25
CA ALA A 446 3.85 2.02 -7.92
C ALA A 446 2.61 1.76 -7.05
N LYS A 447 2.34 0.49 -6.74
CA LYS A 447 1.16 0.03 -6.01
C LYS A 447 1.53 -0.52 -4.64
N LEU A 448 0.94 0.03 -3.59
CA LEU A 448 1.02 -0.55 -2.25
C LEU A 448 -0.02 -1.66 -2.11
N HIS A 449 0.43 -2.86 -1.78
CA HIS A 449 -0.42 -4.02 -1.49
C HIS A 449 -0.37 -4.36 0.01
N LEU A 450 -1.55 -4.45 0.64
CA LEU A 450 -1.73 -4.86 2.03
C LEU A 450 -2.62 -6.11 2.09
N SER A 451 -2.18 -7.20 2.70
CA SER A 451 -3.06 -8.35 2.99
C SER A 451 -3.92 -8.07 4.23
N LEU A 452 -5.24 -8.20 4.11
CA LEU A 452 -6.18 -7.98 5.21
C LEU A 452 -6.26 -9.23 6.09
N VAL A 453 -6.31 -9.04 7.41
CA VAL A 453 -6.35 -10.16 8.37
C VAL A 453 -7.75 -10.79 8.39
N PRO A 454 -7.92 -12.09 8.70
CA PRO A 454 -9.23 -12.76 8.64
C PRO A 454 -10.34 -12.16 9.52
N GLN A 455 -9.99 -11.40 10.56
CA GLN A 455 -10.91 -10.71 11.47
C GLN A 455 -11.40 -9.35 10.95
N THR A 456 -10.97 -8.91 9.76
CA THR A 456 -11.30 -7.61 9.19
C THR A 456 -12.81 -7.43 8.97
N SER A 457 -13.34 -6.29 9.42
CA SER A 457 -14.75 -5.92 9.23
C SER A 457 -15.11 -5.80 7.74
N ARG A 458 -16.35 -6.18 7.37
CA ARG A 458 -16.89 -5.97 6.01
C ARG A 458 -16.87 -4.50 5.59
N GLN A 459 -16.90 -3.59 6.57
CA GLN A 459 -16.70 -2.15 6.41
C GLN A 459 -15.44 -1.77 5.62
N ALA A 460 -14.40 -2.61 5.64
CA ALA A 460 -13.20 -2.43 4.80
C ALA A 460 -13.50 -2.40 3.29
N THR A 461 -14.66 -2.93 2.87
CA THR A 461 -15.13 -2.94 1.48
C THR A 461 -16.29 -1.95 1.22
N GLU A 462 -16.78 -1.29 2.26
CA GLU A 462 -17.97 -0.41 2.21
C GLU A 462 -17.59 1.08 2.25
N TYR A 463 -16.39 1.42 2.72
CA TYR A 463 -15.91 2.80 2.89
C TYR A 463 -14.62 3.10 2.12
N ARG A 464 -14.40 4.39 1.79
CA ARG A 464 -13.14 4.87 1.23
C ARG A 464 -12.11 5.24 2.31
N TYR A 465 -10.88 4.80 2.08
CA TYR A 465 -9.70 5.06 2.92
C TYR A 465 -8.67 5.88 2.14
N GLY A 466 -7.87 6.70 2.84
CA GLY A 466 -6.87 7.57 2.21
C GLY A 466 -5.44 7.23 2.65
N ALA A 467 -4.50 7.30 1.70
CA ALA A 467 -3.08 7.43 2.00
C ALA A 467 -2.64 8.89 1.88
N PHE A 468 -1.87 9.36 2.87
CA PHE A 468 -1.41 10.75 2.98
C PHE A 468 0.11 10.78 3.17
N LEU A 469 0.79 11.73 2.52
CA LEU A 469 2.25 11.87 2.64
C LEU A 469 2.64 12.39 4.03
N LEU A 470 3.56 11.71 4.68
CA LEU A 470 4.29 12.31 5.80
C LEU A 470 5.23 13.39 5.24
N LYS A 471 5.30 14.54 5.94
CA LYS A 471 6.18 15.66 5.62
C LYS A 471 6.91 16.02 6.89
N LEU A 472 8.17 15.61 6.99
CA LEU A 472 9.00 15.76 8.19
C LEU A 472 10.36 16.36 7.79
N PRO A 473 11.08 17.02 8.72
CA PRO A 473 12.41 17.59 8.45
C PRO A 473 13.51 16.51 8.30
N GLU A 474 13.19 15.25 8.58
CA GLU A 474 14.10 14.10 8.57
C GLU A 474 13.49 12.96 7.73
N VAL A 475 14.33 12.07 7.19
CA VAL A 475 13.92 10.89 6.39
C VAL A 475 14.39 9.62 7.10
N PRO A 476 13.50 8.65 7.43
CA PRO A 476 12.04 8.76 7.37
C PRO A 476 11.46 9.74 8.40
N GLY A 477 12.23 10.08 9.44
CA GLY A 477 11.86 11.06 10.47
C GLY A 477 10.97 10.52 11.60
N TRP A 478 10.63 9.24 11.58
CA TRP A 478 9.94 8.52 12.64
C TRP A 478 10.54 7.12 12.82
N LYS A 479 10.17 6.44 13.90
CA LYS A 479 10.64 5.10 14.28
C LYS A 479 9.44 4.23 14.65
N ALA A 480 9.35 3.01 14.14
CA ALA A 480 8.17 2.16 14.31
C ALA A 480 7.92 1.80 15.78
N GLU A 481 9.00 1.49 16.48
CA GLU A 481 9.11 1.05 17.87
C GLU A 481 8.98 2.20 18.90
N GLU A 482 9.21 3.45 18.48
CA GLU A 482 9.10 4.66 19.34
C GLU A 482 7.87 5.55 19.04
N ALA A 483 7.21 5.38 17.89
CA ALA A 483 6.12 6.26 17.47
C ALA A 483 4.84 6.10 18.29
N THR A 484 4.28 7.23 18.71
CA THR A 484 2.95 7.38 19.31
C THR A 484 2.16 8.42 18.50
N SER A 485 0.92 8.75 18.87
CA SER A 485 0.19 9.85 18.21
C SER A 485 0.63 11.26 18.66
N LEU A 486 1.50 11.35 19.68
CA LEU A 486 2.10 12.59 20.20
C LEU A 486 3.56 12.77 19.76
N GLU A 487 4.35 11.70 19.78
CA GLU A 487 5.77 11.67 19.42
C GLU A 487 6.04 10.84 18.15
N ARG A 488 6.88 11.34 17.24
CA ARG A 488 7.32 10.62 16.03
C ARG A 488 8.50 9.67 16.27
N LYS A 489 9.29 9.99 17.29
CA LYS A 489 10.37 9.21 17.90
C LYS A 489 10.56 9.76 19.32
N ALA A 490 11.24 9.05 20.21
CA ALA A 490 11.34 9.38 21.62
C ALA A 490 11.80 10.83 21.86
N GLY A 491 11.04 11.60 22.66
CA GLY A 491 11.35 13.00 22.97
C GLY A 491 11.14 13.97 21.80
N THR A 492 10.57 13.53 20.67
CA THR A 492 10.39 14.34 19.47
C THR A 492 8.91 14.36 19.04
N PRO A 493 8.19 15.49 19.17
CA PRO A 493 6.78 15.57 18.81
C PRO A 493 6.52 15.51 17.30
N TRP A 494 5.25 15.32 16.92
CA TRP A 494 4.76 15.60 15.56
C TRP A 494 4.50 17.10 15.36
N ASP A 495 4.80 17.59 14.15
CA ASP A 495 4.57 18.99 13.75
C ASP A 495 3.07 19.33 13.65
N ASP A 496 2.73 20.63 13.79
CA ASP A 496 1.40 21.22 13.58
C ASP A 496 0.18 20.57 14.26
N GLY A 497 0.40 19.78 15.32
CA GLY A 497 -0.66 19.24 16.18
C GLY A 497 -0.92 17.74 16.00
N GLY A 498 0.12 16.93 16.22
CA GLY A 498 0.03 15.47 16.25
C GLY A 498 0.11 14.81 14.87
N ILE A 499 0.07 13.47 14.85
CA ILE A 499 0.00 12.62 13.63
C ILE A 499 -1.19 12.96 12.70
N LEU A 500 -2.05 13.89 13.10
CA LEU A 500 -3.20 14.37 12.35
C LEU A 500 -2.83 15.37 11.25
N ALA A 501 -1.73 16.13 11.40
CA ALA A 501 -1.40 17.21 10.47
C ALA A 501 -1.21 16.74 9.00
N PRO A 502 -0.54 15.60 8.71
CA PRO A 502 -0.47 15.02 7.36
C PRO A 502 -1.84 14.74 6.72
N SER A 503 -2.82 14.30 7.53
CA SER A 503 -4.18 13.93 7.08
C SER A 503 -5.12 15.13 6.83
N ARG A 504 -4.66 16.38 7.00
CA ARG A 504 -5.48 17.59 6.76
C ARG A 504 -5.58 17.98 5.28
N GLY A 505 -4.69 17.45 4.43
CA GLY A 505 -4.71 17.68 2.98
C GLY A 505 -5.62 16.68 2.25
N ALA A 506 -5.66 16.78 0.92
CA ALA A 506 -6.21 15.70 0.10
C ALA A 506 -5.31 14.44 0.20
N PRO A 507 -5.88 13.22 0.14
CA PRO A 507 -5.10 12.00 0.04
C PRO A 507 -4.34 11.96 -1.30
N VAL A 508 -3.16 11.33 -1.31
CA VAL A 508 -2.42 11.06 -2.55
C VAL A 508 -2.87 9.78 -3.25
N ALA A 509 -3.57 8.89 -2.52
CA ALA A 509 -4.18 7.69 -3.06
C ALA A 509 -5.44 7.31 -2.27
N LEU A 510 -6.40 6.69 -2.95
CA LEU A 510 -7.56 6.05 -2.31
C LEU A 510 -7.36 4.54 -2.26
N GLY A 511 -7.76 3.94 -1.13
CA GLY A 511 -7.69 2.50 -0.92
C GLY A 511 -8.78 1.76 -1.70
N LYS A 512 -8.39 0.72 -2.44
CA LYS A 512 -9.28 -0.18 -3.16
C LYS A 512 -9.21 -1.58 -2.54
N ALA A 513 -10.27 -1.98 -1.85
CA ALA A 513 -10.36 -3.31 -1.25
C ALA A 513 -10.68 -4.40 -2.28
N SER A 514 -10.12 -5.59 -2.09
CA SER A 514 -10.54 -6.84 -2.75
C SER A 514 -11.29 -7.76 -1.77
N THR A 515 -11.95 -8.78 -2.31
CA THR A 515 -12.55 -9.85 -1.52
C THR A 515 -12.21 -11.21 -2.11
N ARG A 516 -12.11 -12.23 -1.25
CA ARG A 516 -12.08 -13.63 -1.63
C ARG A 516 -13.36 -14.32 -1.17
N ARG A 517 -13.69 -15.44 -1.83
CA ARG A 517 -14.85 -16.27 -1.47
C ARG A 517 -14.36 -17.54 -0.80
N GLU A 518 -14.81 -17.76 0.44
CA GLU A 518 -14.51 -18.97 1.21
C GLU A 518 -15.84 -19.67 1.55
N LYS A 519 -16.07 -20.83 0.92
CA LYS A 519 -17.34 -21.56 0.98
C LYS A 519 -18.52 -20.62 0.63
N ASP A 520 -19.42 -20.40 1.58
CA ASP A 520 -20.63 -19.59 1.42
C ASP A 520 -20.47 -18.13 1.89
N ARG A 521 -19.22 -17.67 2.11
CA ARG A 521 -18.93 -16.33 2.63
C ARG A 521 -17.94 -15.56 1.75
N THR A 522 -18.28 -14.31 1.44
CA THR A 522 -17.33 -13.32 0.94
C THR A 522 -16.65 -12.64 2.14
N ILE A 523 -15.33 -12.52 2.09
CA ILE A 523 -14.49 -11.90 3.12
C ILE A 523 -13.50 -10.90 2.49
N PRO A 524 -13.19 -9.77 3.16
CA PRO A 524 -12.12 -8.87 2.75
C PRO A 524 -10.78 -9.62 2.64
N ASP A 525 -9.98 -9.26 1.64
CA ASP A 525 -8.80 -10.05 1.25
C ASP A 525 -7.51 -9.22 1.19
N ALA A 526 -7.52 -8.13 0.42
CA ALA A 526 -6.42 -7.19 0.34
C ALA A 526 -6.92 -5.74 0.20
N MET A 527 -6.02 -4.77 0.37
CA MET A 527 -6.23 -3.35 0.07
C MET A 527 -5.07 -2.86 -0.81
N GLU A 528 -5.40 -2.24 -1.94
CA GLU A 528 -4.44 -1.64 -2.87
C GLU A 528 -4.50 -0.11 -2.81
N PHE A 529 -3.35 0.58 -2.83
CA PHE A 529 -3.27 2.04 -3.03
C PHE A 529 -2.29 2.35 -4.18
N ASP A 530 -2.71 3.17 -5.15
CA ASP A 530 -1.81 3.66 -6.21
C ASP A 530 -0.98 4.85 -5.71
N LEU A 531 0.30 4.62 -5.43
CA LEU A 531 1.25 5.61 -4.94
C LEU A 531 2.17 6.14 -6.06
N THR A 532 1.84 5.91 -7.34
CA THR A 532 2.72 6.22 -8.49
C THR A 532 3.21 7.66 -8.49
N GLY A 533 2.33 8.63 -8.20
CA GLY A 533 2.70 10.05 -8.09
C GLY A 533 3.67 10.36 -6.94
N ALA A 534 3.49 9.72 -5.78
CA ALA A 534 4.36 9.88 -4.62
C ALA A 534 5.75 9.27 -4.86
N VAL A 535 5.79 8.03 -5.36
CA VAL A 535 7.03 7.30 -5.64
C VAL A 535 7.85 7.98 -6.73
N ARG A 536 7.21 8.51 -7.78
CA ARG A 536 7.85 9.40 -8.77
C ARG A 536 8.52 10.60 -8.11
N ALA A 537 7.83 11.28 -7.18
CA ALA A 537 8.38 12.45 -6.50
C ALA A 537 9.55 12.11 -5.57
N TRP A 538 9.48 10.98 -4.85
CA TRP A 538 10.54 10.50 -3.96
C TRP A 538 11.81 10.09 -4.69
N VAL A 539 11.70 9.17 -5.67
CA VAL A 539 12.85 8.63 -6.40
C VAL A 539 13.60 9.74 -7.16
N GLN A 540 12.85 10.67 -7.76
CA GLN A 540 13.41 11.80 -8.52
C GLN A 540 13.84 12.98 -7.63
N GLY A 541 13.86 12.82 -6.30
CA GLY A 541 14.32 13.85 -5.35
C GLY A 541 13.47 15.12 -5.29
N ARG A 542 12.23 15.09 -5.78
CA ARG A 542 11.31 16.23 -5.77
C ARG A 542 10.56 16.39 -4.44
N ALA A 543 10.53 15.32 -3.62
CA ALA A 543 10.00 15.32 -2.27
C ALA A 543 10.79 14.35 -1.39
N PRO A 544 10.95 14.61 -0.07
CA PRO A 544 11.55 13.64 0.85
C PRO A 544 10.62 12.42 1.04
N ASN A 545 11.20 11.23 1.09
CA ASN A 545 10.47 10.01 1.43
C ASN A 545 10.40 9.85 2.96
N CYS A 546 9.43 10.51 3.58
CA CYS A 546 9.11 10.31 5.01
C CYS A 546 8.13 9.14 5.23
N GLY A 547 7.76 8.40 4.18
CA GLY A 547 6.67 7.43 4.20
C GLY A 547 5.27 8.04 4.11
N ILE A 548 4.27 7.24 4.46
CA ILE A 548 2.84 7.61 4.43
C ILE A 548 2.15 7.32 5.76
N VAL A 549 1.00 7.96 5.97
CA VAL A 549 0.01 7.56 6.96
C VAL A 549 -1.28 7.13 6.26
N LEU A 550 -1.90 6.05 6.74
CA LEU A 550 -3.21 5.57 6.30
C LEU A 550 -4.28 6.02 7.31
N ASP A 551 -5.36 6.64 6.82
CA ASP A 551 -6.44 7.20 7.64
C ASP A 551 -7.82 6.87 7.05
N ASN A 552 -8.83 6.75 7.91
CA ASN A 552 -10.22 6.47 7.54
C ASN A 552 -11.10 7.73 7.41
N ARG A 553 -10.54 8.93 7.63
CA ARG A 553 -11.23 10.23 7.65
C ARG A 553 -12.04 10.65 6.41
N ILE A 554 -12.07 9.85 5.34
CA ILE A 554 -12.87 10.12 4.15
C ILE A 554 -14.32 9.66 4.38
N GLU A 555 -14.55 8.38 4.68
CA GLU A 555 -15.89 7.82 4.92
C GLU A 555 -16.01 6.86 6.12
N GLY A 556 -14.90 6.45 6.75
CA GLY A 556 -14.91 5.76 8.05
C GLY A 556 -14.64 4.25 8.02
N GLY A 557 -15.22 3.53 8.99
CA GLY A 557 -14.95 2.11 9.24
C GLY A 557 -13.61 1.81 9.91
N ALA A 558 -13.27 0.53 10.00
CA ALA A 558 -11.99 0.05 10.54
C ALA A 558 -11.53 -1.22 9.80
N TYR A 559 -10.22 -1.34 9.55
CA TYR A 559 -9.61 -2.54 8.98
C TYR A 559 -8.24 -2.82 9.58
N ASP A 560 -7.86 -4.10 9.55
CA ASP A 560 -6.61 -4.62 10.08
C ASP A 560 -5.85 -5.34 8.95
N PHE A 561 -4.58 -5.03 8.78
CA PHE A 561 -3.73 -5.66 7.77
C PHE A 561 -2.48 -6.28 8.39
N HIS A 562 -1.89 -7.28 7.75
CA HIS A 562 -0.64 -7.90 8.20
C HIS A 562 0.50 -6.87 8.15
N SER A 563 1.26 -6.70 9.24
CA SER A 563 2.36 -5.72 9.28
C SER A 563 3.64 -6.28 8.65
N SER A 564 4.66 -5.45 8.47
CA SER A 564 6.02 -5.84 8.12
C SER A 564 6.60 -6.94 9.03
N ARG A 565 6.07 -7.06 10.25
CA ARG A 565 6.47 -8.06 11.26
C ARG A 565 5.62 -9.34 11.27
N SER A 566 4.73 -9.56 10.29
CA SER A 566 3.93 -10.81 10.25
C SER A 566 4.78 -12.08 10.00
N PHE A 567 4.32 -13.22 10.51
CA PHE A 567 5.07 -14.50 10.48
C PHE A 567 5.05 -15.18 9.13
N ASP A 568 3.92 -15.10 8.43
CA ASP A 568 3.89 -15.43 7.02
C ASP A 568 4.50 -14.24 6.26
N PRO A 569 5.72 -14.39 5.70
CA PRO A 569 6.35 -13.31 4.96
C PRO A 569 5.63 -13.01 3.64
N ALA A 570 4.78 -13.90 3.11
CA ALA A 570 4.02 -13.65 1.88
C ALA A 570 2.83 -12.70 2.10
N LEU A 571 2.38 -12.50 3.35
CA LEU A 571 1.27 -11.60 3.70
C LEU A 571 1.70 -10.17 4.09
N ARG A 572 3.01 -9.92 4.26
CA ARG A 572 3.53 -8.61 4.69
C ARG A 572 3.32 -7.53 3.62
N PRO A 573 3.26 -6.23 3.98
CA PRO A 573 3.10 -5.15 3.02
C PRO A 573 4.26 -5.07 2.03
N TYR A 574 3.94 -4.77 0.78
CA TYR A 574 4.93 -4.46 -0.24
C TYR A 574 4.44 -3.37 -1.19
N LEU A 575 5.40 -2.61 -1.71
CA LEU A 575 5.23 -1.65 -2.78
C LEU A 575 5.74 -2.29 -4.07
N GLU A 576 4.83 -2.62 -4.98
CA GLU A 576 5.14 -3.14 -6.31
C GLU A 576 5.36 -1.98 -7.28
N ILE A 577 6.58 -1.85 -7.80
CA ILE A 577 7.02 -0.76 -8.66
C ILE A 577 7.31 -1.32 -10.05
N SER A 578 6.63 -0.80 -11.07
CA SER A 578 6.98 -1.05 -12.47
C SER A 578 8.03 -0.04 -12.92
N LEU A 579 9.23 -0.53 -13.22
CA LEU A 579 10.33 0.25 -13.76
C LEU A 579 10.41 0.10 -15.29
N SER A 580 10.98 1.10 -15.94
CA SER A 580 11.32 1.08 -17.35
C SER A 580 12.61 1.87 -17.59
N PRO A 581 13.39 1.54 -18.65
CA PRO A 581 14.77 1.99 -18.85
C PRO A 581 15.04 3.40 -18.36
N ALA A 582 15.88 3.50 -17.33
CA ALA A 582 16.47 4.76 -16.90
C ALA A 582 17.05 5.45 -18.15
N VAL A 583 16.56 6.65 -18.47
CA VAL A 583 16.87 7.25 -19.76
C VAL A 583 18.27 7.85 -19.67
N THR A 584 19.27 7.01 -19.97
CA THR A 584 20.71 7.18 -19.67
C THR A 584 21.31 8.47 -20.20
N LYS A 585 20.70 9.02 -21.24
CA LYS A 585 20.69 10.46 -21.48
C LYS A 585 19.24 10.91 -21.31
N LYS A 586 18.94 11.76 -20.31
CA LYS A 586 17.66 12.48 -20.25
C LYS A 586 17.46 13.05 -21.66
N PRO A 587 16.38 12.71 -22.39
CA PRO A 587 16.11 13.36 -23.66
C PRO A 587 16.13 14.85 -23.35
N GLU A 588 16.90 15.65 -24.12
CA GLU A 588 16.78 17.10 -23.99
C GLU A 588 15.28 17.38 -24.03
N PRO A 589 14.72 17.96 -22.95
CA PRO A 589 13.29 17.88 -22.71
C PRO A 589 12.65 18.44 -23.96
N ILE A 590 11.94 17.60 -24.71
CA ILE A 590 11.44 17.95 -26.03
C ILE A 590 10.52 19.13 -25.77
N GLU A 591 11.06 20.31 -25.99
CA GLU A 591 10.35 21.55 -25.83
C GLU A 591 9.14 21.37 -26.71
N ALA A 592 7.95 21.43 -26.11
CA ALA A 592 6.70 21.15 -26.79
C ALA A 592 6.35 22.32 -27.73
N LYS A 593 7.27 22.56 -28.67
CA LYS A 593 7.14 23.45 -29.80
C LYS A 593 5.90 22.99 -30.52
N PRO A 594 4.92 23.88 -30.76
CA PRO A 594 3.72 23.53 -31.51
C PRO A 594 4.02 23.24 -33.00
N ALA A 595 5.29 23.28 -33.41
CA ALA A 595 5.80 22.76 -34.67
C ALA A 595 6.71 21.55 -34.41
N LEU A 596 6.41 20.44 -35.08
CA LEU A 596 7.30 19.29 -35.24
C LEU A 596 8.55 19.65 -36.07
N PRO A 597 9.61 18.81 -36.08
CA PRO A 597 10.76 19.03 -36.96
C PRO A 597 10.30 19.12 -38.43
N PRO A 598 10.71 20.15 -39.19
CA PRO A 598 10.26 20.31 -40.57
C PRO A 598 10.81 19.19 -41.47
N GLY A 599 9.95 18.67 -42.36
CA GLY A 599 10.30 17.64 -43.32
C GLY A 599 10.15 16.21 -42.80
N ASP A 600 10.91 15.30 -43.40
CA ASP A 600 10.66 13.85 -43.39
C ASP A 600 11.24 13.12 -42.16
N TYR A 601 11.11 13.72 -40.97
CA TYR A 601 11.73 13.23 -39.71
C TYR A 601 11.32 11.78 -39.32
N TRP A 602 10.17 11.33 -39.82
CA TRP A 602 9.59 10.02 -39.58
C TRP A 602 9.86 8.99 -40.68
N VAL A 603 10.37 9.41 -41.86
CA VAL A 603 10.39 8.54 -43.05
C VAL A 603 11.35 7.36 -42.91
N GLU A 604 12.63 7.60 -42.61
CA GLU A 604 13.59 6.49 -42.40
C GLU A 604 13.24 5.61 -41.19
N PRO A 605 12.79 6.16 -40.03
CA PRO A 605 12.24 5.36 -38.94
C PRO A 605 11.06 4.46 -39.35
N MET A 606 10.11 4.95 -40.14
CA MET A 606 8.96 4.13 -40.58
C MET A 606 9.34 3.13 -41.68
N ARG A 607 10.30 3.45 -42.56
CA ARG A 607 10.93 2.49 -43.48
C ARG A 607 11.63 1.37 -42.72
N GLU A 608 12.37 1.70 -41.68
CA GLU A 608 13.01 0.72 -40.82
C GLU A 608 11.96 -0.16 -40.12
N ALA A 609 10.94 0.43 -39.50
CA ALA A 609 9.84 -0.31 -38.87
C ALA A 609 9.16 -1.29 -39.85
N HIS A 610 8.72 -0.81 -41.02
CA HIS A 610 7.97 -1.58 -42.02
C HIS A 610 8.72 -2.81 -42.56
N LYS A 611 10.06 -2.88 -42.47
CA LYS A 611 10.82 -4.12 -42.77
C LYS A 611 10.41 -5.33 -41.91
N ARG A 612 9.74 -5.11 -40.77
CA ARG A 612 9.22 -6.18 -39.89
C ARG A 612 7.83 -6.68 -40.30
N PHE A 613 7.15 -5.96 -41.19
CA PHE A 613 5.76 -6.22 -41.57
C PHE A 613 5.59 -7.57 -42.29
N LYS A 614 4.53 -8.30 -41.90
CA LYS A 614 4.22 -9.65 -42.41
C LYS A 614 2.75 -9.83 -42.82
N GLY A 615 1.93 -8.78 -42.66
CA GLY A 615 0.51 -8.81 -42.97
C GLY A 615 0.21 -8.61 -44.45
N LYS A 616 -1.05 -8.26 -44.75
CA LYS A 616 -1.49 -7.96 -46.12
C LYS A 616 -1.20 -6.49 -46.46
N PRO A 617 -0.47 -6.16 -47.55
CA PRO A 617 -0.32 -4.78 -48.00
C PRO A 617 -1.65 -4.11 -48.38
N GLY A 618 -1.71 -2.78 -48.26
CA GLY A 618 -2.91 -1.97 -48.49
C GLY A 618 -3.92 -1.99 -47.35
N THR A 619 -3.58 -2.57 -46.19
CA THR A 619 -4.49 -2.66 -45.04
C THR A 619 -4.28 -1.49 -44.07
N LEU A 620 -5.37 -0.76 -43.78
CA LEU A 620 -5.40 0.35 -42.84
C LEU A 620 -6.34 0.01 -41.68
N ALA A 621 -5.79 -0.23 -40.50
CA ALA A 621 -6.55 -0.30 -39.26
C ALA A 621 -6.96 1.10 -38.78
N GLN A 622 -8.06 1.16 -38.03
CA GLN A 622 -8.56 2.37 -37.41
C GLN A 622 -8.69 2.10 -35.92
N TYR A 623 -7.87 2.74 -35.10
CA TYR A 623 -7.85 2.54 -33.65
C TYR A 623 -8.33 3.80 -32.95
N GLY A 624 -9.36 3.70 -32.11
CA GLY A 624 -9.86 4.90 -31.44
C GLY A 624 -11.19 4.80 -30.71
N ASP A 625 -11.60 5.96 -30.21
CA ASP A 625 -12.85 6.15 -29.48
C ASP A 625 -14.09 6.30 -30.41
N SER A 626 -15.15 6.92 -29.89
CA SER A 626 -16.40 7.20 -30.62
C SER A 626 -16.19 8.04 -31.88
N ILE A 627 -15.16 8.89 -31.92
CA ILE A 627 -14.79 9.70 -33.09
C ILE A 627 -14.20 8.81 -34.21
N THR A 628 -13.70 7.61 -33.90
CA THR A 628 -13.11 6.69 -34.88
C THR A 628 -14.06 5.57 -35.32
N VAL A 629 -14.91 5.06 -34.43
CA VAL A 629 -15.88 3.99 -34.78
C VAL A 629 -16.99 4.46 -35.74
N THR A 630 -17.30 5.76 -35.77
CA THR A 630 -18.38 6.29 -36.63
C THR A 630 -18.15 6.02 -38.12
N MET A 631 -19.25 5.81 -38.85
CA MET A 631 -19.24 5.70 -40.31
C MET A 631 -19.08 7.05 -41.02
N ALA A 632 -19.09 8.18 -40.28
CA ALA A 632 -18.70 9.48 -40.85
C ALA A 632 -17.20 9.53 -41.19
N PHE A 633 -16.37 8.69 -40.56
CA PHE A 633 -14.93 8.59 -40.80
C PHE A 633 -14.63 7.44 -41.78
N LEU A 634 -14.09 7.79 -42.95
CA LEU A 634 -13.63 6.94 -44.07
C LEU A 634 -14.64 5.98 -44.74
N ALA A 635 -15.74 5.60 -44.10
CA ALA A 635 -16.66 4.58 -44.63
C ALA A 635 -17.40 5.00 -45.92
N ASN A 636 -17.55 6.30 -46.18
CA ASN A 636 -18.13 6.82 -47.43
C ASN A 636 -17.38 6.30 -48.68
N TYR A 637 -16.05 6.33 -48.67
CA TYR A 637 -15.22 5.82 -49.77
C TYR A 637 -15.25 4.28 -49.85
N SER A 638 -15.48 3.61 -48.72
CA SER A 638 -15.67 2.15 -48.64
C SER A 638 -16.97 1.67 -49.28
N TRP A 639 -18.04 2.47 -49.21
CA TRP A 639 -19.29 2.21 -49.94
C TRP A 639 -19.20 2.59 -51.42
N ALA A 640 -18.52 3.70 -51.74
CA ALA A 640 -18.32 4.14 -53.12
C ALA A 640 -17.34 3.26 -53.92
N GLY A 641 -16.46 2.51 -53.24
CA GLY A 641 -15.38 1.74 -53.86
C GLY A 641 -14.26 2.58 -54.48
N LYS A 642 -14.24 3.90 -54.20
CA LYS A 642 -13.34 4.89 -54.78
C LYS A 642 -13.26 6.14 -53.91
N ILE A 643 -12.19 6.91 -54.03
CA ILE A 643 -11.97 8.16 -53.29
C ILE A 643 -12.13 9.34 -54.26
N GLN A 644 -13.39 9.74 -54.52
CA GLN A 644 -13.74 10.86 -55.40
C GLN A 644 -14.62 11.88 -54.67
N PRO A 645 -14.05 12.71 -53.79
CA PRO A 645 -14.76 13.80 -53.13
C PRO A 645 -15.12 14.94 -54.10
N ARG A 646 -16.19 15.66 -53.78
CA ARG A 646 -16.62 16.87 -54.51
C ARG A 646 -15.62 18.00 -54.33
N ASN A 647 -15.54 18.89 -55.31
CA ASN A 647 -14.72 20.11 -55.28
C ASN A 647 -13.23 19.86 -54.92
N CYS A 648 -12.70 18.68 -55.24
CA CYS A 648 -11.34 18.29 -54.92
C CYS A 648 -10.32 18.99 -55.84
N PRO A 649 -9.26 19.61 -55.30
CA PRO A 649 -8.16 20.14 -56.10
C PRO A 649 -7.49 19.05 -56.98
N PRO A 650 -7.12 19.33 -58.25
CA PRO A 650 -6.60 18.31 -59.18
C PRO A 650 -5.24 17.68 -58.80
N ASP A 651 -4.50 18.29 -57.87
CA ASP A 651 -3.31 17.70 -57.23
C ASP A 651 -3.73 16.73 -56.12
N VAL A 652 -4.64 17.16 -55.22
CA VAL A 652 -5.17 16.32 -54.14
C VAL A 652 -5.91 15.09 -54.68
N GLN A 653 -6.67 15.22 -55.78
CA GLN A 653 -7.34 14.06 -56.39
C GLN A 653 -6.35 12.97 -56.85
N LYS A 654 -5.14 13.34 -57.30
CA LYS A 654 -4.08 12.36 -57.65
C LYS A 654 -3.56 11.63 -56.41
N GLU A 655 -3.48 12.32 -55.27
CA GLU A 655 -3.18 11.67 -53.98
C GLU A 655 -4.28 10.67 -53.61
N MET A 656 -5.56 11.07 -53.79
CA MET A 656 -6.72 10.23 -53.49
C MET A 656 -6.79 9.00 -54.40
N ASP A 657 -6.53 9.16 -55.70
CA ASP A 657 -6.49 8.06 -56.68
C ASP A 657 -5.37 7.07 -56.35
N ALA A 658 -4.19 7.57 -55.93
CA ALA A 658 -3.07 6.73 -55.50
C ALA A 658 -3.37 5.95 -54.21
N VAL A 659 -4.05 6.57 -53.23
CA VAL A 659 -4.53 5.85 -52.02
C VAL A 659 -5.57 4.80 -52.39
N ALA A 660 -6.51 5.12 -53.28
CA ALA A 660 -7.55 4.19 -53.74
C ALA A 660 -6.97 2.98 -54.48
N ALA A 661 -5.95 3.19 -55.32
CA ALA A 661 -5.25 2.14 -56.06
C ALA A 661 -4.33 1.27 -55.18
N TYR A 662 -4.03 1.70 -53.95
CA TYR A 662 -3.22 0.93 -52.99
C TYR A 662 -4.05 0.16 -51.96
N SER A 663 -5.20 0.69 -51.56
CA SER A 663 -5.86 0.33 -50.29
C SER A 663 -7.00 -0.67 -50.44
N ASP A 664 -7.14 -1.59 -49.49
CA ASP A 664 -8.34 -2.41 -49.33
C ASP A 664 -9.47 -1.58 -48.69
N LEU A 665 -10.10 -0.72 -49.51
CA LEU A 665 -11.14 0.21 -49.08
C LEU A 665 -12.31 -0.48 -48.37
N LYS A 666 -12.57 -1.76 -48.63
CA LYS A 666 -13.63 -2.54 -47.96
C LYS A 666 -13.41 -2.61 -46.46
N LEU A 667 -12.15 -2.69 -46.00
CA LEU A 667 -11.82 -2.80 -44.58
C LEU A 667 -12.25 -1.56 -43.79
N TRP A 668 -12.28 -0.38 -44.41
CA TRP A 668 -12.59 0.88 -43.72
C TRP A 668 -14.03 0.95 -43.16
N ARG A 669 -14.93 0.08 -43.60
CA ARG A 669 -16.28 -0.11 -43.01
C ARG A 669 -16.49 -1.45 -42.31
N THR A 670 -15.63 -2.45 -42.52
CA THR A 670 -15.78 -3.79 -41.90
C THR A 670 -14.90 -3.99 -40.68
N TRP A 671 -13.81 -3.23 -40.52
CA TRP A 671 -13.02 -3.14 -39.30
C TRP A 671 -13.53 -2.00 -38.41
N LYS A 672 -14.82 -2.07 -38.04
CA LYS A 672 -15.50 -1.13 -37.15
C LYS A 672 -16.08 -1.88 -35.94
N GLY A 673 -15.87 -1.36 -34.74
CA GLY A 673 -16.31 -1.99 -33.48
C GLY A 673 -15.14 -2.49 -32.62
N GLY A 674 -15.43 -2.77 -31.34
CA GLY A 674 -14.39 -2.99 -30.33
C GLY A 674 -13.44 -4.17 -30.61
N GLU A 675 -13.94 -5.21 -31.27
CA GLU A 675 -13.14 -6.37 -31.71
C GLU A 675 -12.16 -6.05 -32.88
N TRP A 676 -12.24 -4.84 -33.44
CA TRP A 676 -11.33 -4.29 -34.47
C TRP A 676 -10.57 -3.05 -33.96
N GLY A 677 -10.63 -2.76 -32.66
CA GLY A 677 -9.87 -1.68 -32.01
C GLY A 677 -10.49 -0.27 -32.05
N ASN A 678 -11.76 -0.14 -32.45
CA ASN A 678 -12.46 1.15 -32.37
C ASN A 678 -13.89 1.04 -31.80
N THR A 679 -14.18 1.76 -30.72
CA THR A 679 -15.54 1.82 -30.14
C THR A 679 -15.72 3.02 -29.19
N GLY A 680 -16.97 3.41 -28.94
CA GLY A 680 -17.30 4.55 -28.09
C GLY A 680 -16.91 4.37 -26.61
N MET A 681 -16.79 5.49 -25.90
CA MET A 681 -16.44 5.59 -24.47
C MET A 681 -15.04 5.09 -24.05
N MET A 682 -14.25 4.52 -24.96
CA MET A 682 -12.93 3.97 -24.64
C MET A 682 -11.84 5.05 -24.57
N LYS A 683 -10.78 4.73 -23.81
CA LYS A 683 -9.65 5.61 -23.48
C LYS A 683 -8.31 4.97 -23.90
N SER A 684 -7.20 5.66 -23.66
CA SER A 684 -5.84 5.19 -23.98
C SER A 684 -5.41 3.92 -23.24
N ASP A 685 -5.92 3.67 -22.03
CA ASP A 685 -5.65 2.42 -21.29
C ASP A 685 -6.27 1.19 -21.99
N TRP A 686 -7.46 1.34 -22.57
CA TRP A 686 -8.10 0.29 -23.35
C TRP A 686 -7.31 -0.06 -24.63
N LEU A 687 -6.69 0.93 -25.28
CA LEU A 687 -5.74 0.67 -26.37
C LEU A 687 -4.54 -0.16 -25.87
N LEU A 688 -3.87 0.28 -24.79
CA LEU A 688 -2.68 -0.38 -24.26
C LEU A 688 -2.94 -1.83 -23.84
N ASN A 689 -4.13 -2.12 -23.30
CA ASN A 689 -4.52 -3.43 -22.81
C ASN A 689 -4.95 -4.41 -23.93
N ASN A 690 -5.20 -3.94 -25.16
CA ASN A 690 -5.77 -4.78 -26.24
C ASN A 690 -4.97 -4.75 -27.55
N ILE A 691 -4.00 -3.84 -27.71
CA ILE A 691 -3.29 -3.64 -28.99
C ILE A 691 -2.63 -4.92 -29.52
N ASP A 692 -1.99 -5.73 -28.68
CA ASP A 692 -1.32 -6.96 -29.12
C ASP A 692 -2.30 -7.98 -29.72
N HIS A 693 -3.50 -8.09 -29.15
CA HIS A 693 -4.57 -8.93 -29.70
C HIS A 693 -5.01 -8.42 -31.09
N TRP A 694 -5.13 -7.11 -31.28
CA TRP A 694 -5.51 -6.52 -32.56
C TRP A 694 -4.41 -6.62 -33.61
N GLN A 695 -3.15 -6.43 -33.24
CA GLN A 695 -2.00 -6.66 -34.13
C GLN A 695 -1.95 -8.12 -34.57
N GLN A 696 -2.07 -9.08 -33.65
CA GLN A 696 -2.14 -10.51 -33.98
C GLN A 696 -3.32 -10.86 -34.90
N LYS A 697 -4.51 -10.30 -34.63
CA LYS A 697 -5.77 -10.57 -35.37
C LYS A 697 -5.79 -9.97 -36.78
N MET A 698 -5.25 -8.76 -36.97
CA MET A 698 -5.38 -8.01 -38.23
C MET A 698 -4.09 -7.90 -39.05
N GLN A 699 -2.93 -7.85 -38.39
CA GLN A 699 -1.61 -7.52 -38.97
C GLN A 699 -1.72 -6.40 -40.04
N PRO A 700 -2.17 -5.20 -39.64
CA PRO A 700 -2.42 -4.11 -40.59
C PRO A 700 -1.11 -3.45 -41.03
N GLU A 701 -1.01 -3.01 -42.28
CA GLU A 701 0.21 -2.34 -42.76
C GLU A 701 0.37 -0.92 -42.21
N ALA A 702 -0.75 -0.22 -42.07
CA ALA A 702 -0.84 1.06 -41.38
C ALA A 702 -1.98 1.06 -40.35
N ALA A 703 -1.87 1.92 -39.34
CA ALA A 703 -2.96 2.21 -38.42
C ALA A 703 -3.15 3.72 -38.28
N VAL A 704 -4.38 4.22 -38.39
CA VAL A 704 -4.72 5.59 -37.95
C VAL A 704 -5.26 5.54 -36.52
N ILE A 705 -4.68 6.33 -35.62
CA ILE A 705 -4.98 6.26 -34.17
C ILE A 705 -5.53 7.60 -33.67
N LEU A 706 -6.67 7.56 -32.96
CA LEU A 706 -7.21 8.69 -32.16
C LEU A 706 -7.91 8.15 -30.90
N PHE A 707 -7.23 8.28 -29.77
CA PHE A 707 -7.80 8.22 -28.42
C PHE A 707 -7.47 9.52 -27.69
N GLY A 708 -7.99 9.71 -26.48
CA GLY A 708 -7.70 10.88 -25.64
C GLY A 708 -8.93 11.74 -25.33
N THR A 709 -10.05 11.60 -26.05
CA THR A 709 -11.23 12.46 -25.82
C THR A 709 -12.03 12.05 -24.58
N ASN A 710 -12.15 10.74 -24.32
CA ASN A 710 -12.72 10.21 -23.08
C ASN A 710 -11.74 10.28 -21.89
N ASP A 711 -10.44 10.44 -22.18
CA ASP A 711 -9.38 10.58 -21.20
C ASP A 711 -9.39 11.97 -20.51
N LEU A 712 -9.92 13.01 -21.18
CA LEU A 712 -9.90 14.43 -20.76
C LEU A 712 -10.40 14.68 -19.32
N GLY A 713 -9.46 14.69 -18.36
CA GLY A 713 -9.76 14.90 -16.94
C GLY A 713 -10.18 13.65 -16.17
N SER A 714 -9.89 12.45 -16.70
CA SER A 714 -10.09 11.17 -16.01
C SER A 714 -8.89 10.22 -16.10
N ILE A 715 -8.00 10.44 -17.08
CA ILE A 715 -6.59 10.04 -17.13
C ILE A 715 -5.78 11.34 -17.16
N CYS A 716 -4.51 11.32 -16.76
CA CYS A 716 -3.64 12.50 -16.82
C CYS A 716 -2.78 12.54 -18.11
N PRO A 717 -2.40 13.72 -18.66
CA PRO A 717 -1.61 13.79 -19.89
C PRO A 717 -0.31 12.96 -19.89
N PRO A 718 0.48 12.83 -18.79
CA PRO A 718 1.64 11.96 -18.75
C PRO A 718 1.33 10.46 -18.86
N GLU A 719 0.20 10.02 -18.30
CA GLU A 719 -0.27 8.62 -18.34
C GLU A 719 -0.83 8.29 -19.73
N TYR A 720 -1.64 9.19 -20.30
CA TYR A 720 -2.03 9.14 -21.72
C TYR A 720 -0.80 9.09 -22.64
N THR A 721 0.26 9.87 -22.34
CA THR A 721 1.50 9.87 -23.12
C THR A 721 2.14 8.49 -23.16
N GLU A 722 2.28 7.80 -22.04
CA GLU A 722 2.85 6.44 -22.03
C GLU A 722 1.89 5.42 -22.63
N ASN A 723 0.59 5.45 -22.30
CA ASN A 723 -0.39 4.51 -22.86
C ASN A 723 -0.36 4.52 -24.40
N MET A 724 -0.35 5.72 -25.00
CA MET A 724 -0.24 5.89 -26.43
C MET A 724 1.16 5.51 -26.95
N ALA A 725 2.25 5.96 -26.31
CA ALA A 725 3.61 5.68 -26.77
C ALA A 725 3.95 4.18 -26.73
N ALA A 726 3.62 3.48 -25.64
CA ALA A 726 3.82 2.04 -25.52
C ALA A 726 3.00 1.25 -26.54
N SER A 727 1.76 1.67 -26.82
CA SER A 727 0.93 1.05 -27.86
C SER A 727 1.50 1.25 -29.26
N LEU A 728 1.98 2.45 -29.58
CA LEU A 728 2.66 2.74 -30.85
C LEU A 728 3.98 1.97 -30.99
N ARG A 729 4.77 1.81 -29.92
CA ARG A 729 5.99 0.98 -29.94
C ARG A 729 5.69 -0.49 -30.28
N ARG A 730 4.56 -1.04 -29.81
CA ARG A 730 4.12 -2.41 -30.15
C ARG A 730 3.78 -2.53 -31.64
N MET A 731 2.97 -1.60 -32.18
CA MET A 731 2.68 -1.52 -33.62
C MET A 731 3.96 -1.48 -34.48
N LEU A 732 4.94 -0.66 -34.09
CA LEU A 732 6.22 -0.52 -34.78
C LEU A 732 7.10 -1.79 -34.72
N ALA A 733 6.97 -2.61 -33.67
CA ALA A 733 7.67 -3.88 -33.55
C ALA A 733 7.12 -4.95 -34.52
N ASP A 734 5.79 -4.97 -34.70
CA ASP A 734 5.10 -5.82 -35.69
C ASP A 734 5.23 -5.29 -37.14
N GLY A 735 5.80 -4.10 -37.32
CA GLY A 735 6.04 -3.44 -38.61
C GLY A 735 4.87 -2.62 -39.15
N THR A 736 3.77 -2.52 -38.41
CA THR A 736 2.66 -1.60 -38.68
C THR A 736 3.15 -0.15 -38.57
N VAL A 737 2.83 0.71 -39.55
CA VAL A 737 3.12 2.15 -39.49
C VAL A 737 1.96 2.92 -38.83
N PRO A 738 2.15 3.49 -37.62
CA PRO A 738 1.13 4.30 -36.96
C PRO A 738 1.08 5.74 -37.50
N MET A 739 -0.11 6.25 -37.74
CA MET A 739 -0.42 7.65 -38.04
C MET A 739 -1.23 8.23 -36.88
N LEU A 740 -0.58 9.02 -36.03
CA LEU A 740 -1.18 9.55 -34.80
C LEU A 740 -2.01 10.80 -35.08
N THR A 741 -3.33 10.76 -34.87
CA THR A 741 -4.17 11.97 -34.91
C THR A 741 -4.17 12.65 -33.54
N THR A 742 -3.99 13.97 -33.52
CA THR A 742 -4.06 14.74 -32.25
C THR A 742 -5.51 14.87 -31.76
N VAL A 743 -5.68 14.90 -30.44
CA VAL A 743 -6.98 15.10 -29.78
C VAL A 743 -7.56 16.45 -30.18
N PRO A 744 -8.80 16.54 -30.71
CA PRO A 744 -9.42 17.82 -31.07
C PRO A 744 -9.70 18.72 -29.86
N PRO A 745 -9.88 20.04 -30.05
CA PRO A 745 -10.39 20.92 -29.00
C PRO A 745 -11.80 20.50 -28.57
N ALA A 746 -12.12 20.66 -27.29
CA ALA A 746 -13.41 20.26 -26.72
C ALA A 746 -13.96 21.33 -25.77
N SER A 747 -15.27 21.55 -25.84
CA SER A 747 -15.98 22.63 -25.14
C SER A 747 -15.89 22.49 -23.62
N GLY A 748 -15.49 23.56 -22.95
CA GLY A 748 -15.26 23.55 -21.49
C GLY A 748 -14.11 22.64 -21.02
N ARG A 749 -13.28 22.11 -21.93
CA ARG A 749 -12.17 21.18 -21.63
C ARG A 749 -10.82 21.77 -22.08
N PRO A 750 -10.31 22.86 -21.46
CA PRO A 750 -9.04 23.48 -21.86
C PRO A 750 -7.84 22.51 -21.80
N ILE A 751 -7.92 21.47 -20.96
CA ILE A 751 -6.97 20.35 -20.89
C ILE A 751 -6.76 19.61 -22.22
N ALA A 752 -7.68 19.73 -23.19
CA ALA A 752 -7.47 19.19 -24.55
C ALA A 752 -6.18 19.72 -25.21
N ARG A 753 -5.76 20.96 -24.89
CA ARG A 753 -4.48 21.53 -25.34
C ARG A 753 -3.27 20.75 -24.82
N GLU A 754 -3.35 20.21 -23.61
CA GLU A 754 -2.26 19.40 -23.01
C GLU A 754 -2.18 18.02 -23.66
N TYR A 755 -3.34 17.45 -24.04
CA TYR A 755 -3.44 16.21 -24.82
C TYR A 755 -2.92 16.37 -26.25
N TRP A 756 -3.14 17.52 -26.88
CA TRP A 756 -2.52 17.89 -28.17
C TRP A 756 -0.99 17.93 -28.07
N LEU A 757 -0.44 18.65 -27.07
CA LEU A 757 1.02 18.72 -26.85
C LEU A 757 1.63 17.35 -26.49
N ALA A 758 0.91 16.51 -25.75
CA ALA A 758 1.28 15.11 -25.54
C ALA A 758 1.33 14.34 -26.87
N GLY A 759 0.31 14.48 -27.73
CA GLY A 759 0.28 13.91 -29.09
C GLY A 759 1.50 14.28 -29.93
N LEU A 760 1.85 15.57 -29.98
CA LEU A 760 3.04 16.05 -30.68
C LEU A 760 4.34 15.50 -30.06
N SER A 761 4.40 15.39 -28.73
CA SER A 761 5.57 14.85 -28.01
C SER A 761 5.79 13.36 -28.30
N ILE A 762 4.71 12.57 -28.40
CA ILE A 762 4.76 11.16 -28.84
C ILE A 762 5.24 11.08 -30.29
N ALA A 763 4.66 11.90 -31.18
CA ALA A 763 5.02 11.92 -32.60
C ALA A 763 6.50 12.25 -32.84
N HIS A 764 7.02 13.26 -32.14
CA HIS A 764 8.44 13.62 -32.17
C HIS A 764 9.32 12.54 -31.53
N GLY A 765 8.93 11.98 -30.38
CA GLY A 765 9.74 11.02 -29.63
C GLY A 765 9.87 9.66 -30.31
N LEU A 766 8.79 9.15 -30.90
CA LEU A 766 8.79 7.88 -31.64
C LEU A 766 9.09 8.05 -33.13
N LYS A 767 9.21 9.30 -33.61
CA LYS A 767 9.38 9.66 -35.02
C LYS A 767 8.32 9.04 -35.93
N VAL A 768 7.05 9.18 -35.56
CA VAL A 768 5.90 8.69 -36.32
C VAL A 768 5.18 9.83 -37.05
N PRO A 769 4.52 9.60 -38.21
CA PRO A 769 3.70 10.61 -38.86
C PRO A 769 2.53 11.05 -37.98
N VAL A 770 2.27 12.36 -37.95
CA VAL A 770 1.14 12.96 -37.22
C VAL A 770 0.07 13.47 -38.19
N ILE A 771 -1.17 13.47 -37.72
CA ILE A 771 -2.30 14.21 -38.29
C ILE A 771 -2.67 15.26 -37.22
N ASP A 772 -2.13 16.49 -37.31
CA ASP A 772 -2.37 17.51 -36.29
C ASP A 772 -3.72 18.22 -36.46
N TYR A 773 -4.76 17.45 -36.16
CA TYR A 773 -6.16 17.83 -36.27
C TYR A 773 -6.54 18.97 -35.31
N TYR A 774 -5.97 19.02 -34.11
CA TYR A 774 -6.14 20.15 -33.19
C TYR A 774 -5.65 21.46 -33.81
N ALA A 775 -4.41 21.48 -34.30
CA ALA A 775 -3.83 22.71 -34.85
C ALA A 775 -4.56 23.17 -36.12
N GLU A 776 -4.96 22.25 -37.01
CA GLU A 776 -5.71 22.60 -38.22
C GLU A 776 -7.12 23.13 -37.91
N ILE A 777 -7.82 22.59 -36.89
CA ILE A 777 -9.09 23.16 -36.41
C ILE A 777 -8.86 24.60 -35.90
N MET A 778 -7.88 24.79 -35.00
CA MET A 778 -7.59 26.11 -34.44
C MET A 778 -7.07 27.11 -35.48
N ARG A 779 -6.39 26.65 -36.54
CA ARG A 779 -5.92 27.48 -37.66
C ARG A 779 -7.08 27.92 -38.56
N ARG A 780 -8.04 27.04 -38.83
CA ARG A 780 -9.21 27.36 -39.66
C ARG A 780 -10.22 28.23 -38.91
N ARG A 781 -10.47 27.96 -37.63
CA ARG A 781 -11.55 28.57 -36.83
C ARG A 781 -11.13 28.84 -35.38
N PRO A 782 -10.20 29.78 -35.14
CA PRO A 782 -9.66 30.03 -33.80
C PRO A 782 -10.75 30.42 -32.78
N ASP A 783 -11.71 31.26 -33.19
CA ASP A 783 -12.71 31.86 -32.31
C ASP A 783 -14.05 31.10 -32.28
N ASP A 784 -14.29 30.16 -33.20
CA ASP A 784 -15.63 29.57 -33.39
C ASP A 784 -15.68 28.12 -33.86
N TRP A 785 -14.63 27.33 -33.59
CA TRP A 785 -14.61 25.87 -33.78
C TRP A 785 -15.70 25.12 -32.99
N ASP A 786 -16.19 25.68 -31.89
CA ASP A 786 -17.14 25.04 -30.96
C ASP A 786 -18.60 25.18 -31.42
N GLY A 787 -19.20 24.06 -31.83
CA GLY A 787 -20.61 23.97 -32.25
C GLY A 787 -21.64 24.30 -31.17
N ARG A 788 -21.24 24.48 -29.91
CA ARG A 788 -22.13 24.92 -28.82
C ARG A 788 -22.33 26.44 -28.75
N LEU A 789 -21.60 27.22 -29.54
CA LEU A 789 -21.77 28.68 -29.60
C LEU A 789 -23.14 29.05 -30.16
N GLU A 790 -23.81 30.01 -29.51
CA GLU A 790 -25.21 30.38 -29.77
C GLU A 790 -25.53 30.69 -31.23
N LYS A 791 -24.56 31.24 -31.98
CA LYS A 791 -24.69 31.58 -33.41
C LYS A 791 -24.92 30.37 -34.33
N PHE A 792 -24.63 29.15 -33.88
CA PHE A 792 -24.95 27.91 -34.61
C PHE A 792 -26.34 27.35 -34.27
N GLY A 793 -27.06 28.00 -33.34
CA GLY A 793 -28.38 27.59 -32.89
C GLY A 793 -28.38 26.27 -32.13
N LYS A 794 -29.51 25.55 -32.18
CA LYS A 794 -29.69 24.23 -31.55
C LYS A 794 -30.38 23.29 -32.55
N PRO A 795 -29.68 22.81 -33.60
CA PRO A 795 -30.27 21.90 -34.58
C PRO A 795 -30.69 20.58 -33.92
N ARG A 796 -31.77 19.97 -34.45
CA ARG A 796 -32.31 18.68 -33.96
C ARG A 796 -31.28 17.54 -33.99
N ASP A 797 -30.35 17.61 -34.93
CA ASP A 797 -29.15 16.78 -35.00
C ASP A 797 -27.93 17.68 -34.72
N VAL A 798 -27.28 17.47 -33.57
CA VAL A 798 -26.13 18.26 -33.11
C VAL A 798 -24.93 18.20 -34.05
N TYR A 799 -24.86 17.19 -34.92
CA TYR A 799 -23.82 17.06 -35.92
C TYR A 799 -24.02 18.00 -37.12
N GLN A 800 -25.20 18.61 -37.32
CA GLN A 800 -25.46 19.48 -38.47
C GLN A 800 -24.97 20.94 -38.31
N VAL A 801 -24.23 21.28 -37.25
CA VAL A 801 -23.66 22.63 -37.08
C VAL A 801 -22.53 22.89 -38.10
N PRO A 802 -22.52 24.05 -38.80
CA PRO A 802 -21.52 24.39 -39.82
C PRO A 802 -20.25 24.99 -39.19
N THR A 803 -19.59 24.20 -38.35
CA THR A 803 -18.24 24.45 -37.81
C THR A 803 -17.50 23.11 -37.66
N LEU A 804 -16.41 23.00 -36.90
CA LEU A 804 -15.56 21.81 -36.89
C LEU A 804 -15.86 20.84 -35.74
N ILE A 805 -16.30 21.32 -34.57
CA ILE A 805 -16.81 20.48 -33.47
C ILE A 805 -18.34 20.59 -33.41
N SER A 806 -19.02 19.50 -33.04
CA SER A 806 -20.48 19.38 -33.04
C SER A 806 -21.15 20.19 -31.91
N GLY A 807 -22.48 20.32 -31.94
CA GLY A 807 -23.27 20.90 -30.87
C GLY A 807 -23.24 20.13 -29.53
N ASP A 808 -22.59 18.97 -29.47
CA ASP A 808 -22.23 18.32 -28.19
C ASP A 808 -20.93 18.86 -27.56
N GLY A 809 -20.10 19.56 -28.34
CA GLY A 809 -18.82 20.14 -27.91
C GLY A 809 -17.67 19.14 -27.77
N THR A 810 -17.78 17.91 -28.28
CA THR A 810 -16.72 16.89 -28.16
C THR A 810 -16.43 16.17 -29.48
N HIS A 811 -17.45 15.71 -30.20
CA HIS A 811 -17.24 15.02 -31.48
C HIS A 811 -17.10 16.04 -32.62
N PRO A 812 -16.39 15.70 -33.72
CA PRO A 812 -16.43 16.49 -34.95
C PRO A 812 -17.85 16.65 -35.51
N SER A 813 -18.10 17.77 -36.19
CA SER A 813 -19.38 18.00 -36.90
C SER A 813 -19.49 17.13 -38.16
N ASN A 814 -20.74 16.93 -38.64
CA ASN A 814 -21.03 16.30 -39.92
C ASN A 814 -22.27 16.91 -40.67
N PRO A 815 -22.29 18.21 -40.99
CA PRO A 815 -23.34 18.80 -41.80
C PRO A 815 -23.37 18.19 -43.22
N LYS A 816 -24.54 17.66 -43.60
CA LYS A 816 -24.74 16.84 -44.80
C LYS A 816 -24.29 17.51 -46.11
N GLN A 817 -24.50 18.81 -46.24
CA GLN A 817 -24.15 19.57 -47.46
C GLN A 817 -22.63 19.57 -47.77
N PHE A 818 -21.79 19.35 -46.75
CA PHE A 818 -20.33 19.35 -46.85
C PHE A 818 -19.71 17.94 -46.75
N VAL A 819 -20.52 16.87 -46.72
CA VAL A 819 -20.03 15.48 -46.71
C VAL A 819 -19.26 15.17 -47.99
N THR A 820 -18.05 14.62 -47.85
CA THR A 820 -17.12 14.30 -48.95
C THR A 820 -16.97 15.45 -49.94
N ASP A 821 -16.73 16.65 -49.43
CA ASP A 821 -16.48 17.87 -50.20
C ASP A 821 -15.15 18.49 -49.72
N PHE A 822 -14.19 18.63 -50.62
CA PHE A 822 -12.82 19.05 -50.32
C PHE A 822 -12.54 20.51 -50.71
N SER A 823 -13.60 21.32 -50.87
CA SER A 823 -13.48 22.78 -50.90
C SER A 823 -13.03 23.35 -49.54
N ASP A 824 -12.34 24.50 -49.54
CA ASP A 824 -11.90 25.12 -48.28
C ASP A 824 -13.05 25.57 -47.36
N GLU A 825 -14.24 25.84 -47.91
CA GLU A 825 -15.46 26.08 -47.13
C GLU A 825 -15.87 24.80 -46.37
N ALA A 826 -15.97 23.67 -47.06
CA ALA A 826 -16.35 22.39 -46.48
C ALA A 826 -15.31 21.89 -45.46
N LEU A 827 -14.02 22.01 -45.77
CA LEU A 827 -12.90 21.71 -44.85
C LEU A 827 -12.86 22.64 -43.62
N SER A 828 -13.58 23.76 -43.65
CA SER A 828 -13.76 24.66 -42.50
C SER A 828 -15.14 24.52 -41.83
N SER A 829 -16.03 23.67 -42.35
CA SER A 829 -17.44 23.60 -41.94
C SER A 829 -17.94 22.18 -41.65
N ASN A 830 -17.13 21.14 -41.89
CA ASN A 830 -17.44 19.75 -41.55
C ASN A 830 -16.19 19.06 -40.98
N GLY A 831 -16.22 18.78 -39.68
CA GLY A 831 -15.07 18.24 -38.93
C GLY A 831 -14.68 16.84 -39.39
N TYR A 832 -15.62 15.94 -39.67
CA TYR A 832 -15.29 14.60 -40.18
C TYR A 832 -14.71 14.64 -41.60
N THR A 833 -15.18 15.55 -42.46
CA THR A 833 -14.64 15.73 -43.81
C THR A 833 -13.23 16.32 -43.78
N LEU A 834 -12.95 17.24 -42.85
CA LEU A 834 -11.58 17.70 -42.56
C LEU A 834 -10.69 16.54 -42.05
N ARG A 835 -11.19 15.70 -41.13
CA ARG A 835 -10.44 14.56 -40.62
C ARG A 835 -10.13 13.53 -41.72
N ASP A 836 -11.11 13.21 -42.56
CA ASP A 836 -10.94 12.33 -43.73
C ASP A 836 -9.87 12.89 -44.67
N TYR A 837 -9.98 14.17 -45.05
CA TYR A 837 -8.99 14.87 -45.88
C TYR A 837 -7.57 14.73 -45.33
N MET A 838 -7.34 15.13 -44.07
CA MET A 838 -6.00 15.09 -43.47
C MET A 838 -5.49 13.64 -43.33
N THR A 839 -6.36 12.69 -42.98
CA THR A 839 -5.99 11.27 -42.87
C THR A 839 -5.55 10.71 -44.21
N LEU A 840 -6.29 10.98 -45.28
CA LEU A 840 -6.00 10.46 -46.62
C LEU A 840 -4.72 11.06 -47.20
N ARG A 841 -4.48 12.37 -47.01
CA ARG A 841 -3.22 13.01 -47.44
C ARG A 841 -2.00 12.51 -46.65
N THR A 842 -2.13 12.26 -45.34
CA THR A 842 -1.05 11.64 -44.55
C THR A 842 -0.80 10.19 -44.97
N TYR A 843 -1.86 9.42 -45.23
CA TYR A 843 -1.72 8.03 -45.69
C TYR A 843 -1.12 7.94 -47.10
N TYR A 844 -1.44 8.87 -48.00
CA TYR A 844 -0.75 9.03 -49.29
C TYR A 844 0.76 9.22 -49.11
N GLN A 845 1.20 10.06 -48.15
CA GLN A 845 2.63 10.23 -47.85
C GLN A 845 3.24 8.94 -47.28
N VAL A 846 2.54 8.21 -46.42
CA VAL A 846 3.03 6.91 -45.91
C VAL A 846 3.19 5.91 -47.06
N ILE A 847 2.20 5.77 -47.94
CA ILE A 847 2.27 4.88 -49.10
C ILE A 847 3.45 5.26 -50.03
N THR A 848 3.57 6.53 -50.41
CA THR A 848 4.58 6.97 -51.39
C THR A 848 5.99 7.14 -50.84
N LYS A 849 6.16 7.34 -49.53
CA LYS A 849 7.47 7.46 -48.89
C LYS A 849 7.96 6.16 -48.26
N ILE A 850 7.07 5.30 -47.75
CA ILE A 850 7.43 4.09 -46.99
C ILE A 850 7.19 2.81 -47.80
N PHE A 851 5.97 2.57 -48.28
CA PHE A 851 5.57 1.27 -48.82
C PHE A 851 5.90 1.09 -50.31
N ARG A 852 5.81 2.18 -51.08
CA ARG A 852 6.19 2.27 -52.49
C ARG A 852 7.06 3.52 -52.73
N PRO A 853 8.26 3.59 -52.11
CA PRO A 853 9.21 4.64 -52.40
C PRO A 853 9.56 4.59 -53.89
N ALA A 854 9.52 5.74 -54.57
CA ALA A 854 10.05 5.84 -55.92
C ALA A 854 11.52 5.39 -55.91
N GLN A 855 11.90 4.49 -56.83
CA GLN A 855 13.29 4.12 -57.01
C GLN A 855 14.11 5.38 -57.26
N ARG A 856 15.21 5.56 -56.52
CA ARG A 856 16.16 6.63 -56.84
C ARG A 856 16.70 6.38 -58.24
N GLN A 857 16.45 7.32 -59.14
CA GLN A 857 17.38 7.56 -60.23
C GLN A 857 18.58 8.27 -59.61
N ASP A 858 19.64 7.52 -59.33
CA ASP A 858 20.86 8.09 -58.77
C ASP A 858 21.47 9.12 -59.75
N ARG A 859 21.96 10.22 -59.19
CA ARG A 859 22.66 11.34 -59.84
C ARG A 859 23.70 11.89 -58.88
#